data_AF-A0ABC8WZC5-F1
#
_entry.id   AF-A0ABC8WZC5-F1
#
_cell.length_a   1.000
_cell.length_b   1.000
_cell.length_c   1.000
_cell.angle_alpha   90.00
_cell.angle_beta   90.00
_cell.angle_gamma   90.00
#
_symmetry.space_group_name_H-M   'P 1'
#
loop_
_entity.id
_entity.type
_entity.pdbx_description
1 polymer ?
#
loop_
_entity_poly.entity_id
_entity_poly.type
_entity_poly.pdbx_seq_one_letter_code
_entity_poly.pdbx_strand_id
1 'polypeptide(L)'
;MDAWEDGGGCGGGADSFSSSTGGAPTAEIFEEQAAGLEEDEGEGEGEEKVFVAVPGQHKSGKSLLAWALRHVAAVAGAAVVVAHVHVPAQMIPMMGSKFHVSKLRPEQVSAYRQHEREKVEKHMDEYIHQCSKMKVKCAKLVIENDNVAKGVTQLVSVHGVRKLIMGAAADKHYSRKMKMPKSKTALSVLQKADTSCKIWFVCKEHLIYTREAGIPESGNAATPPASKSVVSTLSERGGQPNGYVSNAVDCHVQRSMSEKAVPASVRTSLRLPSRLSVRTTRSMRNVEDNIAHSWDSVPGRSFPSSHQASSTVTDEGFSDSSSFSTPRHNASEILPSVHAGCDLQNPASYHEQDSMNSNTDTFDKLEEAFTEAEKHQKQAFGESVRRQREEEEPILFHRKANNFEDTSLYKANQRKDVTEALANANSIIELMKQEMDALKQDRDDIIDKLVKMSEQKATLDQRVDEYGGIVRNLEDMLAGSKSLIHSQKLEYEKLKHERDNALKDADELRKEKEKTVLCPSLTWNTEFSLSELQLATQNFDDTMKVGEGGFGRVYRGFLRNTIVAIKMLCSDNLQGQSQFRQEVVVLSRVRHPNLVTLIGSCSEALGLVYEFLPNGSLEDRLACENNTPPLTWQVRTRIIGEIFSALVFLHSTKPHPVIHGDLKPANILLDANLVSKLSDFGISCLLVKSSTMSTSIYQTTNPRGTFSYMDPEFLTTGELTARSDIYSFGIVILQLVTGKPALGIGRAVEDALEKDELELLVDQSAGEWPFVQAKKLMLLGLQCAELSRRRRPCRMSDVWCVIEPLVKTALLSAKPKSSVESHTPFCFLCPISQEVMRNPHIAADGYTYEAEFIKGWLHSGRSTSPMTKLPLAHHHLIPNHALRSAIQDHFKQQQQHQKQPL
;
A
#
# COMPACT_ATOMS: atom_id res chain seq x y z
N MET A 1 7.12 30.82 -56.41
CA MET A 1 6.36 29.56 -56.27
C MET A 1 5.60 29.51 -54.95
N ASP A 2 4.37 29.98 -54.85
CA ASP A 2 3.68 31.13 -55.46
C ASP A 2 2.30 31.27 -54.77
N ALA A 3 1.83 32.52 -54.68
CA ALA A 3 0.47 33.01 -54.96
C ALA A 3 -0.80 32.25 -54.47
N TRP A 4 -1.87 32.91 -54.04
CA TRP A 4 -2.19 34.35 -53.91
C TRP A 4 -3.47 34.54 -53.05
N GLU A 5 -3.75 35.78 -52.62
CA GLU A 5 -5.07 36.50 -52.55
C GLU A 5 -6.34 35.79 -51.97
N ASP A 6 -7.35 36.43 -51.39
CA ASP A 6 -7.65 37.84 -51.01
C ASP A 6 -8.75 37.79 -49.89
N GLY A 7 -9.25 38.87 -49.26
CA GLY A 7 -9.00 40.31 -49.36
C GLY A 7 -10.09 41.12 -48.58
N GLY A 8 -9.78 42.35 -48.16
CA GLY A 8 -10.70 43.26 -47.41
C GLY A 8 -10.74 43.04 -45.88
N GLY A 9 -10.81 44.05 -45.00
CA GLY A 9 -10.98 45.51 -45.19
C GLY A 9 -12.46 45.94 -45.17
N CYS A 10 -12.90 47.00 -44.47
CA CYS A 10 -12.26 47.96 -43.57
C CYS A 10 -13.33 48.54 -42.59
N GLY A 11 -12.91 49.20 -41.51
CA GLY A 11 -13.82 50.03 -40.69
C GLY A 11 -13.46 50.05 -39.21
N GLY A 12 -13.25 51.23 -38.64
CA GLY A 12 -13.00 51.42 -37.20
C GLY A 12 -14.20 52.03 -36.49
N GLY A 13 -14.29 51.78 -35.18
CA GLY A 13 -15.26 52.40 -34.29
C GLY A 13 -14.88 52.08 -32.85
N ALA A 14 -14.53 53.09 -32.07
CA ALA A 14 -14.30 52.93 -30.64
C ALA A 14 -15.58 53.32 -29.90
N ASP A 15 -16.14 52.39 -29.14
CA ASP A 15 -17.12 52.72 -28.11
C ASP A 15 -16.97 51.76 -26.92
N SER A 16 -17.15 52.30 -25.72
CA SER A 16 -17.07 51.55 -24.47
C SER A 16 -18.46 51.12 -24.02
N PHE A 17 -18.64 49.90 -23.52
CA PHE A 17 -19.51 49.67 -22.34
C PHE A 17 -19.34 48.29 -21.70
N SER A 18 -19.63 48.24 -20.38
CA SER A 18 -20.06 47.10 -19.55
C SER A 18 -19.31 45.75 -19.62
N SER A 19 -18.79 45.36 -18.47
CA SER A 19 -18.49 43.97 -18.10
C SER A 19 -19.71 43.04 -18.20
N SER A 20 -19.55 41.88 -18.83
CA SER A 20 -20.45 40.72 -18.67
C SER A 20 -19.83 39.66 -17.73
N THR A 21 -20.66 38.94 -16.99
CA THR A 21 -20.24 37.99 -15.96
C THR A 21 -19.62 36.71 -16.52
N GLY A 22 -18.47 36.30 -15.99
CA GLY A 22 -17.94 34.95 -16.19
C GLY A 22 -18.80 33.92 -15.46
N GLY A 23 -19.28 32.91 -16.17
CA GLY A 23 -20.09 31.83 -15.59
C GLY A 23 -19.29 30.98 -14.59
N ALA A 24 -19.93 30.59 -13.48
CA ALA A 24 -19.35 29.65 -12.54
C ALA A 24 -19.35 28.22 -13.15
N PRO A 25 -18.33 27.38 -12.85
CA PRO A 25 -18.33 25.99 -13.27
C PRO A 25 -19.41 25.21 -12.52
N THR A 26 -20.35 24.63 -13.26
CA THR A 26 -21.36 23.70 -12.73
C THR A 26 -20.71 22.41 -12.26
N ALA A 27 -21.03 21.96 -11.05
CA ALA A 27 -20.60 20.66 -10.55
C ALA A 27 -21.52 19.56 -11.11
N GLU A 28 -20.96 18.62 -11.88
CA GLU A 28 -21.66 17.37 -12.24
C GLU A 28 -21.78 16.49 -10.99
N ILE A 29 -23.01 16.08 -10.65
CA ILE A 29 -23.28 15.13 -9.57
C ILE A 29 -23.62 13.78 -10.20
N PHE A 30 -22.85 12.75 -9.87
CA PHE A 30 -23.11 11.37 -10.28
C PHE A 30 -24.01 10.68 -9.25
N GLU A 31 -25.32 10.97 -9.31
CA GLU A 31 -26.34 10.16 -8.64
C GLU A 31 -26.82 9.03 -9.56
N GLU A 32 -26.27 7.84 -9.36
CA GLU A 32 -26.81 6.61 -9.93
C GLU A 32 -28.08 6.22 -9.16
N GLN A 33 -29.24 6.24 -9.84
CA GLN A 33 -30.52 5.97 -9.20
C GLN A 33 -30.62 4.52 -8.70
N ALA A 34 -30.96 4.36 -7.42
CA ALA A 34 -31.20 3.05 -6.81
C ALA A 34 -32.56 2.48 -7.25
N ALA A 35 -32.62 1.90 -8.44
CA ALA A 35 -33.78 1.14 -8.90
C ALA A 35 -34.00 -0.09 -7.99
N GLY A 36 -35.01 -0.02 -7.12
CA GLY A 36 -35.32 -1.13 -6.19
C GLY A 36 -35.91 -0.78 -4.82
N LEU A 37 -36.49 0.41 -4.64
CA LEU A 37 -37.47 0.68 -3.58
C LEU A 37 -38.63 1.48 -4.19
N GLU A 38 -39.85 0.98 -4.00
CA GLU A 38 -41.08 1.70 -4.38
C GLU A 38 -41.38 2.77 -3.31
N GLU A 39 -41.94 3.91 -3.72
CA GLU A 39 -42.33 5.00 -2.82
C GLU A 39 -43.67 4.66 -2.15
N ASP A 40 -43.60 4.02 -0.99
CA ASP A 40 -44.74 3.88 -0.07
C ASP A 40 -44.90 5.19 0.73
N GLU A 41 -45.96 5.96 0.47
CA GLU A 41 -46.25 7.23 1.16
C GLU A 41 -46.74 6.99 2.60
N GLY A 42 -45.83 6.53 3.46
CA GLY A 42 -46.05 6.34 4.91
C GLY A 42 -45.25 7.33 5.76
N GLU A 43 -45.91 7.98 6.72
CA GLU A 43 -45.25 8.84 7.72
C GLU A 43 -44.37 8.03 8.68
N GLY A 44 -43.11 7.79 8.29
CA GLY A 44 -42.11 7.10 9.09
C GLY A 44 -40.94 8.00 9.52
N GLU A 45 -40.45 7.84 10.75
CA GLU A 45 -39.27 8.55 11.25
C GLU A 45 -38.03 8.21 10.39
N GLY A 46 -37.54 9.19 9.63
CA GLY A 46 -36.53 8.96 8.59
C GLY A 46 -35.21 8.35 9.11
N GLU A 47 -34.79 7.22 8.52
CA GLU A 47 -33.59 6.48 8.91
C GLU A 47 -32.36 7.39 9.07
N GLU A 48 -31.72 7.35 10.23
CA GLU A 48 -30.60 8.25 10.52
C GLU A 48 -29.38 7.91 9.64
N LYS A 49 -29.01 8.83 8.74
CA LYS A 49 -27.88 8.66 7.82
C LYS A 49 -26.56 9.09 8.47
N VAL A 50 -25.56 8.20 8.44
CA VAL A 50 -24.21 8.43 8.95
C VAL A 50 -23.20 8.40 7.81
N PHE A 51 -22.49 9.51 7.61
CA PHE A 51 -21.55 9.67 6.50
C PHE A 51 -20.13 9.29 6.93
N VAL A 52 -19.42 8.53 6.09
CA VAL A 52 -18.04 8.10 6.31
C VAL A 52 -17.18 8.63 5.18
N ALA A 53 -16.36 9.65 5.46
CA ALA A 53 -15.48 10.27 4.47
C ALA A 53 -14.22 9.42 4.25
N VAL A 54 -14.21 8.65 3.15
CA VAL A 54 -13.16 7.68 2.83
C VAL A 54 -12.11 8.21 1.84
N PRO A 55 -10.85 7.75 1.95
CA PRO A 55 -9.85 7.95 0.90
C PRO A 55 -10.13 7.06 -0.32
N GLY A 56 -9.84 7.55 -1.53
CA GLY A 56 -10.10 6.86 -2.81
C GLY A 56 -9.23 5.64 -3.10
N GLN A 57 -8.57 5.06 -2.10
CA GLN A 57 -7.90 3.76 -2.17
C GLN A 57 -8.40 2.89 -1.01
N HIS A 58 -9.18 1.85 -1.34
CA HIS A 58 -9.82 0.94 -0.37
C HIS A 58 -8.92 0.53 0.79
N LYS A 59 -7.71 0.03 0.46
CA LYS A 59 -6.68 -0.43 1.42
C LYS A 59 -6.34 0.60 2.52
N SER A 60 -6.50 1.89 2.24
CA SER A 60 -6.17 2.99 3.18
C SER A 60 -7.35 3.45 4.05
N GLY A 61 -8.60 3.11 3.68
CA GLY A 61 -9.80 3.41 4.46
C GLY A 61 -10.38 2.23 5.25
N LYS A 62 -9.85 1.01 5.09
CA LYS A 62 -10.38 -0.20 5.76
C LYS A 62 -10.56 -0.06 7.27
N SER A 63 -9.57 0.52 7.96
CA SER A 63 -9.59 0.71 9.42
C SER A 63 -10.58 1.78 9.87
N LEU A 64 -10.83 2.81 9.05
CA LEU A 64 -11.85 3.83 9.27
C LEU A 64 -13.26 3.24 9.13
N LEU A 65 -13.53 2.55 8.01
CA LEU A 65 -14.84 1.93 7.75
C LEU A 65 -15.14 0.80 8.74
N ALA A 66 -14.16 -0.06 9.04
CA ALA A 66 -14.32 -1.12 10.03
C ALA A 66 -14.57 -0.57 11.44
N TRP A 67 -14.09 0.64 11.78
CA TRP A 67 -14.46 1.29 13.05
C TRP A 67 -15.91 1.78 13.01
N ALA A 68 -16.31 2.49 11.96
CA ALA A 68 -17.66 3.04 11.78
C ALA A 68 -18.75 1.95 11.85
N LEU A 69 -18.54 0.83 11.14
CA LEU A 69 -19.49 -0.29 11.12
C LEU A 69 -19.63 -0.95 12.50
N ARG A 70 -18.55 -1.07 13.28
CA ARG A 70 -18.58 -1.66 14.64
C ARG A 70 -19.19 -0.75 15.71
N HIS A 71 -18.98 0.57 15.63
CA HIS A 71 -19.30 1.48 16.73
C HIS A 71 -20.56 2.33 16.49
N VAL A 72 -21.03 2.44 15.24
CA VAL A 72 -22.17 3.31 14.89
C VAL A 72 -23.27 2.52 14.18
N ALA A 73 -22.96 1.84 13.08
CA ALA A 73 -23.98 1.08 12.33
C ALA A 73 -24.61 -0.05 13.18
N ALA A 74 -23.77 -0.84 13.86
CA ALA A 74 -24.21 -1.95 14.71
C ALA A 74 -24.93 -1.54 16.02
N VAL A 75 -25.02 -0.23 16.33
CA VAL A 75 -25.58 0.29 17.59
C VAL A 75 -26.85 1.11 17.37
N ALA A 76 -26.99 1.76 16.21
CA ALA A 76 -28.08 2.70 15.93
C ALA A 76 -29.03 2.29 14.78
N GLY A 77 -28.76 1.20 14.07
CA GLY A 77 -29.53 0.83 12.85
C GLY A 77 -29.30 1.77 11.65
N ALA A 78 -28.46 2.78 11.83
CA ALA A 78 -28.21 3.88 10.90
C ALA A 78 -27.73 3.42 9.50
N ALA A 79 -28.30 4.03 8.46
CA ALA A 79 -27.87 3.84 7.08
C ALA A 79 -26.51 4.53 6.84
N VAL A 80 -25.53 3.80 6.29
CA VAL A 80 -24.16 4.30 6.12
C VAL A 80 -23.95 4.85 4.72
N VAL A 81 -23.55 6.12 4.60
CA VAL A 81 -23.16 6.72 3.32
C VAL A 81 -21.63 6.76 3.24
N VAL A 82 -21.04 5.96 2.36
CA VAL A 82 -19.61 6.00 2.08
C VAL A 82 -19.37 7.13 1.08
N ALA A 83 -18.80 8.22 1.58
CA ALA A 83 -18.60 9.45 0.82
C ALA A 83 -17.11 9.63 0.44
N HIS A 84 -16.84 9.91 -0.83
CA HIS A 84 -15.49 10.24 -1.31
C HIS A 84 -15.46 11.58 -2.01
N VAL A 85 -14.43 12.39 -1.74
CA VAL A 85 -14.14 13.60 -2.51
C VAL A 85 -13.05 13.28 -3.52
N HIS A 86 -13.43 13.18 -4.78
CA HIS A 86 -12.51 13.08 -5.90
C HIS A 86 -11.86 14.44 -6.16
N VAL A 87 -10.57 14.43 -6.52
CA VAL A 87 -9.80 15.62 -6.90
C VAL A 87 -9.22 15.38 -8.29
N PRO A 88 -9.85 15.87 -9.36
CA PRO A 88 -9.47 15.54 -10.73
C PRO A 88 -8.02 15.97 -11.05
N ALA A 89 -7.21 15.04 -11.56
CA ALA A 89 -5.79 15.28 -11.78
C ALA A 89 -5.54 16.40 -12.79
N GLN A 90 -4.73 17.40 -12.41
CA GLN A 90 -4.31 18.52 -13.28
C GLN A 90 -3.12 18.17 -14.19
N MET A 91 -2.47 17.03 -13.93
CA MET A 91 -1.35 16.49 -14.72
C MET A 91 -1.71 15.10 -15.21
N ILE A 92 -2.10 14.99 -16.48
CA ILE A 92 -2.60 13.77 -17.12
C ILE A 92 -1.43 12.99 -17.75
N PRO A 93 -1.26 11.68 -17.46
CA PRO A 93 -0.25 10.85 -18.09
C PRO A 93 -0.64 10.45 -19.52
N MET A 94 0.21 10.76 -20.50
CA MET A 94 0.09 10.34 -21.90
C MET A 94 1.45 9.86 -22.40
N MET A 95 1.52 8.69 -23.03
CA MET A 95 2.75 8.12 -23.65
C MET A 95 4.00 8.20 -22.75
N GLY A 96 3.87 7.83 -21.47
CA GLY A 96 4.96 7.83 -20.49
C GLY A 96 5.34 9.20 -19.90
N SER A 97 4.81 10.30 -20.43
CA SER A 97 5.01 11.67 -19.92
C SER A 97 3.74 12.20 -19.22
N LYS A 98 3.86 13.26 -18.42
CA LYS A 98 2.71 13.94 -17.78
C LYS A 98 2.55 15.34 -18.33
N PHE A 99 1.35 15.65 -18.84
CA PHE A 99 1.01 16.94 -19.42
C PHE A 99 -0.01 17.67 -18.55
N HIS A 100 0.10 18.99 -18.45
CA HIS A 100 -0.93 19.79 -17.81
C HIS A 100 -2.22 19.75 -18.66
N VAL A 101 -3.39 19.78 -18.01
CA VAL A 101 -4.71 19.71 -18.70
C VAL A 101 -4.80 20.73 -19.85
N SER A 102 -4.31 21.96 -19.65
CA SER A 102 -4.31 23.02 -20.68
C SER A 102 -3.36 22.81 -21.87
N LYS A 103 -2.61 21.70 -21.92
CA LYS A 103 -1.72 21.30 -23.03
C LYS A 103 -2.21 20.07 -23.79
N LEU A 104 -3.42 19.58 -23.50
CA LEU A 104 -4.03 18.41 -24.15
C LEU A 104 -5.32 18.79 -24.88
N ARG A 105 -5.70 18.00 -25.89
CA ARG A 105 -6.99 18.17 -26.58
C ARG A 105 -8.15 17.80 -25.64
N PRO A 106 -9.33 18.46 -25.74
CA PRO A 106 -10.48 18.15 -24.90
C PRO A 106 -10.85 16.65 -24.87
N GLU A 107 -10.79 15.99 -26.02
CA GLU A 107 -11.00 14.53 -26.20
C GLU A 107 -10.08 13.67 -25.31
N GLN A 108 -8.83 14.09 -25.16
CA GLN A 108 -7.81 13.37 -24.38
C GLN A 108 -7.99 13.63 -22.88
N VAL A 109 -8.48 14.81 -22.53
CA VAL A 109 -8.87 15.16 -21.16
C VAL A 109 -10.13 14.40 -20.74
N SER A 110 -11.17 14.35 -21.58
CA SER A 110 -12.42 13.66 -21.28
C SER A 110 -12.24 12.14 -21.19
N ALA A 111 -11.50 11.53 -22.12
CA ALA A 111 -11.18 10.11 -22.06
C ALA A 111 -10.40 9.73 -20.78
N TYR A 112 -9.43 10.56 -20.36
CA TYR A 112 -8.73 10.33 -19.10
C TYR A 112 -9.63 10.56 -17.88
N ARG A 113 -10.50 11.59 -17.89
CA ARG A 113 -11.48 11.83 -16.82
C ARG A 113 -12.46 10.67 -16.66
N GLN A 114 -12.90 10.07 -17.76
CA GLN A 114 -13.75 8.89 -17.71
C GLN A 114 -13.03 7.70 -17.06
N HIS A 115 -11.80 7.39 -17.48
CA HIS A 115 -10.98 6.36 -16.83
C HIS A 115 -10.68 6.67 -15.35
N GLU A 116 -10.53 7.95 -15.00
CA GLU A 116 -10.36 8.41 -13.62
C GLU A 116 -11.63 8.16 -12.79
N ARG A 117 -12.83 8.39 -13.35
CA ARG A 117 -14.13 8.11 -12.72
C ARG A 117 -14.41 6.60 -12.55
N GLU A 118 -14.25 5.80 -13.62
CA GLU A 118 -14.34 4.32 -13.58
C GLU A 118 -13.46 3.72 -12.46
N LYS A 119 -12.26 4.30 -12.28
CA LYS A 119 -11.30 3.87 -11.27
C LYS A 119 -11.69 4.33 -9.86
N VAL A 120 -12.34 5.47 -9.68
CA VAL A 120 -12.89 5.88 -8.38
C VAL A 120 -14.04 4.96 -8.00
N GLU A 121 -14.98 4.73 -8.91
CA GLU A 121 -16.13 3.83 -8.76
C GLU A 121 -15.72 2.44 -8.27
N LYS A 122 -14.79 1.79 -8.97
CA LYS A 122 -14.29 0.46 -8.58
C LYS A 122 -13.76 0.40 -7.15
N HIS A 123 -13.15 1.47 -6.62
CA HIS A 123 -12.70 1.52 -5.23
C HIS A 123 -13.85 1.81 -4.24
N MET A 124 -14.92 2.48 -4.68
CA MET A 124 -16.14 2.68 -3.89
C MET A 124 -16.91 1.38 -3.73
N ASP A 125 -17.05 0.60 -4.80
CA ASP A 125 -17.71 -0.71 -4.76
C ASP A 125 -16.97 -1.70 -3.84
N GLU A 126 -15.63 -1.65 -3.78
CA GLU A 126 -14.85 -2.39 -2.78
C GLU A 126 -15.24 -2.01 -1.32
N TYR A 127 -15.58 -0.75 -1.03
CA TYR A 127 -16.09 -0.33 0.29
C TYR A 127 -17.52 -0.83 0.52
N ILE A 128 -18.43 -0.71 -0.46
CA ILE A 128 -19.81 -1.21 -0.34
C ILE A 128 -19.83 -2.74 -0.13
N HIS A 129 -18.95 -3.47 -0.80
CA HIS A 129 -18.75 -4.92 -0.60
C HIS A 129 -18.18 -5.28 0.80
N GLN A 130 -17.54 -4.35 1.50
CA GLN A 130 -17.18 -4.52 2.91
C GLN A 130 -18.38 -4.29 3.84
N CYS A 131 -19.29 -3.35 3.50
CA CYS A 131 -20.52 -3.10 4.26
C CYS A 131 -21.55 -4.23 4.12
N SER A 132 -21.75 -4.75 2.91
CA SER A 132 -22.71 -5.84 2.65
C SER A 132 -22.36 -7.13 3.39
N LYS A 133 -21.06 -7.44 3.52
CA LYS A 133 -20.54 -8.53 4.37
C LYS A 133 -20.87 -8.39 5.86
N MET A 134 -21.17 -7.17 6.31
CA MET A 134 -21.61 -6.87 7.68
C MET A 134 -23.15 -6.66 7.78
N LYS A 135 -23.90 -6.92 6.70
CA LYS A 135 -25.37 -6.73 6.60
C LYS A 135 -25.87 -5.30 6.90
N VAL A 136 -25.05 -4.28 6.62
CA VAL A 136 -25.40 -2.87 6.84
C VAL A 136 -25.91 -2.24 5.54
N LYS A 137 -27.09 -1.59 5.59
CA LYS A 137 -27.60 -0.72 4.50
C LYS A 137 -26.57 0.35 4.18
N CYS A 138 -26.10 0.41 2.94
CA CYS A 138 -25.00 1.30 2.57
C CYS A 138 -25.09 1.85 1.15
N ALA A 139 -24.79 3.14 0.97
CA ALA A 139 -24.80 3.85 -0.31
C ALA A 139 -23.42 4.47 -0.61
N LYS A 140 -23.06 4.58 -1.91
CA LYS A 140 -21.89 5.31 -2.40
C LYS A 140 -22.26 6.76 -2.73
N LEU A 141 -21.37 7.71 -2.41
CA LEU A 141 -21.48 9.12 -2.83
C LEU A 141 -20.09 9.63 -3.25
N VAL A 142 -20.00 10.24 -4.42
CA VAL A 142 -18.75 10.84 -4.94
C VAL A 142 -19.00 12.31 -5.28
N ILE A 143 -18.12 13.20 -4.81
CA ILE A 143 -18.17 14.64 -5.08
C ILE A 143 -16.82 15.05 -5.68
N GLU A 144 -16.82 15.71 -6.84
CA GLU A 144 -15.61 16.31 -7.41
C GLU A 144 -15.31 17.67 -6.76
N ASN A 145 -14.04 17.94 -6.44
CA ASN A 145 -13.63 19.21 -5.83
C ASN A 145 -12.14 19.53 -6.09
N ASP A 146 -11.73 20.80 -6.00
CA ASP A 146 -10.30 21.15 -6.08
C ASP A 146 -9.54 20.78 -4.79
N ASN A 147 -10.25 20.58 -3.67
CA ASN A 147 -9.63 20.28 -2.39
C ASN A 147 -10.49 19.36 -1.51
N VAL A 148 -9.92 18.24 -1.05
CA VAL A 148 -10.61 17.27 -0.17
C VAL A 148 -11.23 17.92 1.08
N ALA A 149 -10.57 18.93 1.68
CA ALA A 149 -11.13 19.60 2.86
C ALA A 149 -12.33 20.49 2.52
N LYS A 150 -12.28 21.21 1.39
CA LYS A 150 -13.43 21.98 0.90
C LYS A 150 -14.58 21.05 0.54
N GLY A 151 -14.33 19.98 -0.22
CA GLY A 151 -15.35 19.02 -0.62
C GLY A 151 -16.02 18.32 0.57
N VAL A 152 -15.29 18.02 1.66
CA VAL A 152 -15.90 17.50 2.89
C VAL A 152 -16.70 18.58 3.65
N THR A 153 -16.26 19.84 3.67
CA THR A 153 -17.08 20.94 4.21
C THR A 153 -18.35 21.19 3.36
N GLN A 154 -18.24 21.12 2.03
CA GLN A 154 -19.35 21.27 1.10
C GLN A 154 -20.33 20.09 1.19
N LEU A 155 -19.82 18.85 1.33
CA LEU A 155 -20.63 17.67 1.66
C LEU A 155 -21.50 17.94 2.89
N VAL A 156 -20.90 18.48 3.96
CA VAL A 156 -21.62 18.79 5.20
C VAL A 156 -22.70 19.86 4.99
N SER A 157 -22.39 20.97 4.32
CA SER A 157 -23.34 22.07 4.14
C SER A 157 -24.43 21.79 3.10
N VAL A 158 -24.11 21.09 2.00
CA VAL A 158 -25.06 20.83 0.89
C VAL A 158 -25.98 19.66 1.18
N HIS A 159 -25.45 18.56 1.74
CA HIS A 159 -26.24 17.36 2.05
C HIS A 159 -26.70 17.28 3.52
N GLY A 160 -26.60 18.39 4.27
CA GLY A 160 -27.12 18.53 5.64
C GLY A 160 -26.56 17.50 6.64
N VAL A 161 -25.28 17.12 6.51
CA VAL A 161 -24.70 15.98 7.22
C VAL A 161 -24.60 16.25 8.73
N ARG A 162 -25.52 15.68 9.51
CA ARG A 162 -25.53 15.78 10.98
C ARG A 162 -24.47 14.91 11.66
N LYS A 163 -24.05 13.82 11.02
CA LYS A 163 -23.13 12.79 11.57
C LYS A 163 -22.06 12.38 10.55
N LEU A 164 -20.80 12.73 10.81
CA LEU A 164 -19.66 12.49 9.93
C LEU A 164 -18.51 11.75 10.63
N ILE A 165 -17.97 10.71 10.00
CA ILE A 165 -16.81 9.95 10.48
C ILE A 165 -15.65 10.11 9.48
N MET A 166 -14.47 10.52 9.95
CA MET A 166 -13.31 10.75 9.06
C MET A 166 -11.95 10.42 9.69
N GLY A 167 -10.92 10.29 8.85
CA GLY A 167 -9.55 9.97 9.27
C GLY A 167 -8.84 11.13 9.99
N ALA A 168 -8.43 10.92 11.25
CA ALA A 168 -7.67 11.89 12.05
C ALA A 168 -6.24 12.13 11.53
N ALA A 169 -5.63 11.08 10.97
CA ALA A 169 -4.33 11.04 10.32
C ALA A 169 -4.23 9.75 9.48
N ALA A 170 -3.21 9.63 8.63
CA ALA A 170 -2.88 8.35 8.02
C ALA A 170 -2.33 7.38 9.09
N ASP A 171 -2.70 6.10 9.02
CA ASP A 171 -2.41 5.06 10.02
C ASP A 171 -0.91 4.88 10.35
N LYS A 172 -0.01 5.25 9.45
CA LYS A 172 1.45 5.29 9.69
C LYS A 172 1.91 6.35 10.70
N HIS A 173 1.09 7.36 10.98
CA HIS A 173 1.35 8.43 11.94
C HIS A 173 0.54 8.31 13.24
N TYR A 174 -0.19 7.20 13.42
CA TYR A 174 -0.87 6.86 14.66
C TYR A 174 0.09 6.82 15.86
N SER A 175 -0.35 7.31 17.01
CA SER A 175 0.33 7.13 18.29
C SER A 175 -0.70 7.00 19.40
N ARG A 176 -0.47 6.07 20.34
CA ARG A 176 -1.38 5.80 21.48
C ARG A 176 -1.51 6.99 22.47
N LYS A 177 -0.73 8.06 22.28
CA LYS A 177 -0.81 9.33 23.03
C LYS A 177 -1.51 10.46 22.25
N MET A 178 -2.04 10.20 21.05
CA MET A 178 -2.68 11.20 20.20
C MET A 178 -4.10 11.52 20.69
N LYS A 179 -4.36 12.78 21.06
CA LYS A 179 -5.66 13.30 21.55
C LYS A 179 -6.34 14.29 20.60
N MET A 180 -5.74 14.55 19.44
CA MET A 180 -6.13 15.57 18.46
C MET A 180 -5.84 15.06 17.05
N PRO A 181 -6.60 15.48 16.01
CA PRO A 181 -6.26 15.22 14.61
C PRO A 181 -4.89 15.79 14.24
N LYS A 182 -4.24 15.19 13.23
CA LYS A 182 -2.93 15.63 12.70
C LYS A 182 -2.90 15.78 11.17
N SER A 183 -3.90 15.27 10.45
CA SER A 183 -4.06 15.55 9.02
C SER A 183 -4.43 17.02 8.81
N LYS A 184 -3.79 17.71 7.85
CA LYS A 184 -4.17 19.07 7.45
C LYS A 184 -5.64 19.14 7.02
N THR A 185 -6.12 18.11 6.30
CA THR A 185 -7.52 17.95 5.91
C THR A 185 -8.44 17.87 7.13
N ALA A 186 -8.08 17.03 8.11
CA ALA A 186 -8.88 16.84 9.32
C ALA A 186 -8.95 18.11 10.18
N LEU A 187 -7.84 18.84 10.32
CA LEU A 187 -7.80 20.13 11.03
C LEU A 187 -8.60 21.21 10.30
N SER A 188 -8.55 21.27 8.96
CA SER A 188 -9.36 22.22 8.19
C SER A 188 -10.85 21.90 8.25
N VAL A 189 -11.25 20.62 8.19
CA VAL A 189 -12.66 20.23 8.33
C VAL A 189 -13.15 20.48 9.76
N LEU A 190 -12.34 20.18 10.78
CA LEU A 190 -12.65 20.47 12.19
C LEU A 190 -13.00 21.96 12.41
N GLN A 191 -12.25 22.86 11.77
CA GLN A 191 -12.43 24.31 11.88
C GLN A 191 -13.56 24.87 10.99
N LYS A 192 -13.81 24.28 9.81
CA LYS A 192 -14.65 24.88 8.75
C LYS A 192 -15.96 24.16 8.42
N ALA A 193 -16.16 22.92 8.86
CA ALA A 193 -17.44 22.25 8.70
C ALA A 193 -18.51 22.90 9.60
N ASP A 194 -19.75 22.96 9.11
CA ASP A 194 -20.90 23.54 9.81
C ASP A 194 -21.01 23.02 11.25
N THR A 195 -21.31 23.90 12.23
CA THR A 195 -21.33 23.55 13.65
C THR A 195 -22.42 22.55 14.03
N SER A 196 -23.49 22.42 13.25
CA SER A 196 -24.54 21.40 13.45
C SER A 196 -24.06 19.95 13.20
N CYS A 197 -22.91 19.77 12.56
CA CYS A 197 -22.34 18.46 12.26
C CYS A 197 -21.50 17.89 13.42
N LYS A 198 -21.90 16.73 13.96
CA LYS A 198 -21.06 15.93 14.87
C LYS A 198 -20.02 15.14 14.06
N ILE A 199 -18.73 15.31 14.41
CA ILE A 199 -17.61 14.73 13.66
C ILE A 199 -16.75 13.83 14.55
N TRP A 200 -16.59 12.55 14.17
CA TRP A 200 -15.66 11.61 14.80
C TRP A 200 -14.37 11.48 13.99
N PHE A 201 -13.22 11.69 14.64
CA PHE A 201 -11.91 11.58 14.05
C PHE A 201 -11.21 10.28 14.50
N VAL A 202 -10.94 9.38 13.55
CA VAL A 202 -10.51 8.00 13.81
C VAL A 202 -9.14 7.72 13.18
N CYS A 203 -8.31 6.87 13.79
CA CYS A 203 -7.04 6.40 13.21
C CYS A 203 -6.67 5.04 13.80
N LYS A 204 -6.22 4.08 12.96
CA LYS A 204 -5.99 2.66 13.33
C LYS A 204 -7.10 2.06 14.22
N GLU A 205 -8.35 2.22 13.80
CA GLU A 205 -9.52 1.71 14.54
C GLU A 205 -9.71 2.28 15.97
N HIS A 206 -9.04 3.38 16.32
CA HIS A 206 -9.23 4.09 17.58
C HIS A 206 -9.85 5.46 17.32
N LEU A 207 -10.85 5.82 18.12
CA LEU A 207 -11.35 7.20 18.20
C LEU A 207 -10.25 8.08 18.82
N ILE A 208 -9.88 9.15 18.12
CA ILE A 208 -8.86 10.11 18.55
C ILE A 208 -9.49 11.35 19.20
N TYR A 209 -10.56 11.84 18.59
CA TYR A 209 -11.27 13.04 19.01
C TYR A 209 -12.69 13.06 18.43
N THR A 210 -13.61 13.75 19.12
CA THR A 210 -14.97 14.01 18.64
C THR A 210 -15.20 15.52 18.72
N ARG A 211 -15.67 16.13 17.63
CA ARG A 211 -16.32 17.45 17.68
C ARG A 211 -17.81 17.20 17.84
N GLU A 212 -18.37 17.63 18.97
CA GLU A 212 -19.82 17.62 19.18
C GLU A 212 -20.52 18.63 18.27
N ALA A 213 -21.81 18.42 18.02
CA ALA A 213 -22.65 19.39 17.32
C ALA A 213 -22.96 20.57 18.26
N GLY A 214 -22.89 21.79 17.74
CA GLY A 214 -23.39 22.98 18.42
C GLY A 214 -24.91 23.00 18.45
N ILE A 215 -25.48 23.47 19.54
CA ILE A 215 -26.92 23.75 19.64
C ILE A 215 -27.24 24.92 18.69
N PRO A 216 -28.24 24.82 17.79
CA PRO A 216 -28.69 25.97 17.03
C PRO A 216 -29.37 26.98 17.96
N GLU A 217 -28.78 28.18 18.12
CA GLU A 217 -29.47 29.28 18.78
C GLU A 217 -30.60 29.77 17.87
N SER A 218 -31.85 29.70 18.34
CA SER A 218 -32.99 30.24 17.61
C SER A 218 -32.89 31.76 17.52
N GLY A 219 -32.89 32.28 16.30
CA GLY A 219 -32.42 33.63 16.02
C GLY A 219 -33.30 34.76 16.56
N ASN A 220 -32.65 35.88 16.89
CA ASN A 220 -33.26 37.21 16.91
C ASN A 220 -32.53 38.07 15.87
N ALA A 221 -33.26 38.60 14.89
CA ALA A 221 -32.71 39.44 13.82
C ALA A 221 -33.17 40.90 13.99
N ALA A 222 -32.27 41.80 14.39
CA ALA A 222 -32.57 43.21 14.57
C ALA A 222 -31.36 44.15 14.35
N THR A 223 -31.08 44.47 13.09
CA THR A 223 -30.38 45.69 12.57
C THR A 223 -28.88 45.99 12.92
N PRO A 224 -28.07 46.45 11.94
CA PRO A 224 -26.76 47.11 12.13
C PRO A 224 -26.94 48.61 12.52
N PRO A 225 -25.90 49.48 12.75
CA PRO A 225 -24.48 49.45 12.31
C PRO A 225 -23.49 49.75 13.49
N ALA A 226 -22.22 50.21 13.36
CA ALA A 226 -21.44 50.78 12.24
C ALA A 226 -19.90 50.61 12.40
N SER A 227 -19.14 50.98 11.36
CA SER A 227 -17.68 51.08 11.34
C SER A 227 -17.12 52.31 12.09
N LYS A 228 -15.92 52.20 12.70
CA LYS A 228 -14.96 53.33 12.84
C LYS A 228 -13.53 52.88 13.18
N SER A 229 -12.58 53.73 12.79
CA SER A 229 -11.13 53.65 13.09
C SER A 229 -10.75 54.53 14.29
N VAL A 230 -9.46 54.92 14.41
CA VAL A 230 -8.79 55.76 15.45
C VAL A 230 -8.13 54.88 16.54
N VAL A 231 -6.81 54.61 16.52
CA VAL A 231 -5.61 55.47 16.74
C VAL A 231 -5.17 55.50 18.22
N SER A 232 -3.88 55.72 18.45
CA SER A 232 -3.13 55.76 19.72
C SER A 232 -3.53 56.98 20.62
N THR A 233 -3.00 57.24 21.83
CA THR A 233 -1.59 57.09 22.30
C THR A 233 -1.44 57.16 23.84
N LEU A 234 -0.30 56.65 24.31
CA LEU A 234 0.38 56.77 25.63
C LEU A 234 0.00 57.92 26.59
N SER A 235 0.06 57.63 27.91
CA SER A 235 1.00 58.25 28.89
C SER A 235 0.83 57.62 30.29
N GLU A 236 1.71 57.83 31.29
CA GLU A 236 3.07 57.32 31.51
C GLU A 236 3.41 57.53 33.02
N ARG A 237 4.46 56.87 33.54
CA ARG A 237 5.11 57.05 34.87
C ARG A 237 4.37 56.50 36.11
N GLY A 238 5.07 55.91 37.07
CA GLY A 238 6.49 55.53 37.10
C GLY A 238 6.97 55.04 38.48
N GLY A 239 8.08 54.28 38.53
CA GLY A 239 8.70 53.83 39.79
C GLY A 239 9.54 52.55 39.67
N GLN A 240 10.84 52.67 39.90
CA GLN A 240 11.81 51.60 40.24
C GLN A 240 12.32 51.87 41.69
N PRO A 241 13.18 51.05 42.36
CA PRO A 241 14.06 49.97 41.84
C PRO A 241 14.09 48.66 42.71
N ASN A 242 15.02 47.74 42.36
CA ASN A 242 15.76 46.73 43.17
C ASN A 242 15.06 45.89 44.27
N GLY A 243 15.41 44.62 44.53
CA GLY A 243 16.39 43.72 43.89
C GLY A 243 16.97 42.65 44.85
N TYR A 244 17.80 41.73 44.33
CA TYR A 244 18.81 40.90 45.02
C TYR A 244 18.40 39.75 46.01
N VAL A 245 18.88 38.52 45.68
CA VAL A 245 19.59 37.54 46.58
C VAL A 245 18.76 36.82 47.69
N SER A 246 18.92 35.52 48.00
CA SER A 246 19.92 34.47 47.61
C SER A 246 19.41 33.02 47.72
N ASN A 247 20.19 32.08 47.14
CA ASN A 247 20.75 30.81 47.70
C ASN A 247 20.19 30.21 49.02
N ALA A 248 20.20 28.88 49.28
CA ALA A 248 20.53 27.67 48.49
C ALA A 248 20.27 26.35 49.32
N VAL A 249 20.36 25.16 48.66
CA VAL A 249 21.11 23.90 49.04
C VAL A 249 21.21 23.51 50.55
N ASP A 250 21.01 22.27 51.05
CA ASP A 250 20.82 20.88 50.55
C ASP A 250 19.91 20.10 51.55
N CYS A 251 19.07 19.11 51.22
CA CYS A 251 19.30 17.70 50.82
C CYS A 251 20.01 16.78 51.85
N HIS A 252 19.27 15.97 52.64
CA HIS A 252 19.56 14.58 53.13
C HIS A 252 18.51 14.13 54.21
N VAL A 253 18.27 12.86 54.60
CA VAL A 253 18.22 11.54 53.90
C VAL A 253 17.62 10.46 54.85
N GLN A 254 16.70 9.60 54.38
CA GLN A 254 16.34 8.25 54.94
C GLN A 254 15.82 8.15 56.42
N ARG A 255 15.32 7.02 56.98
CA ARG A 255 14.48 5.86 56.54
C ARG A 255 14.10 4.97 57.78
N SER A 256 13.14 4.03 57.65
CA SER A 256 12.78 2.93 58.59
C SER A 256 11.86 3.31 59.78
N MET A 257 11.17 2.41 60.50
CA MET A 257 11.19 0.92 60.58
C MET A 257 9.76 0.28 60.51
N SER A 258 9.59 -1.01 60.86
CA SER A 258 8.36 -1.82 60.66
C SER A 258 7.71 -2.42 61.92
N GLU A 259 6.40 -2.70 61.90
CA GLU A 259 5.69 -3.87 62.51
C GLU A 259 4.21 -3.90 62.00
N LYS A 260 3.41 -4.98 61.78
CA LYS A 260 3.19 -6.39 62.23
C LYS A 260 2.09 -6.59 63.31
N ALA A 261 0.91 -7.13 62.94
CA ALA A 261 0.04 -8.05 63.75
C ALA A 261 -1.30 -8.43 63.05
N VAL A 262 -1.97 -9.51 63.48
CA VAL A 262 -3.30 -10.03 63.02
C VAL A 262 -4.03 -10.76 64.19
N PRO A 263 -5.38 -10.88 64.20
CA PRO A 263 -6.07 -12.20 64.05
C PRO A 263 -7.36 -12.10 63.16
N ALA A 264 -7.94 -13.11 62.49
CA ALA A 264 -8.20 -14.56 62.73
C ALA A 264 -9.41 -14.84 63.66
N SER A 265 -10.32 -15.81 63.42
CA SER A 265 -10.39 -16.90 62.42
C SER A 265 -11.71 -16.86 61.58
N VAL A 266 -12.55 -17.87 61.24
CA VAL A 266 -12.81 -19.28 61.61
C VAL A 266 -12.95 -20.18 60.33
N ARG A 267 -13.84 -21.19 60.28
CA ARG A 267 -13.94 -22.33 59.30
C ARG A 267 -15.43 -22.66 58.97
N THR A 268 -15.84 -23.54 58.02
CA THR A 268 -15.24 -24.83 57.57
C THR A 268 -15.76 -25.40 56.22
N SER A 269 -14.87 -26.03 55.42
CA SER A 269 -15.03 -27.14 54.41
C SER A 269 -16.09 -27.07 53.27
N LEU A 270 -15.86 -27.52 52.01
CA LEU A 270 -15.38 -28.85 51.54
C LEU A 270 -14.81 -28.89 50.08
N ARG A 271 -13.83 -29.80 49.83
CA ARG A 271 -13.49 -30.55 48.57
C ARG A 271 -12.80 -29.85 47.35
N LEU A 272 -12.35 -30.70 46.41
CA LEU A 272 -11.30 -30.60 45.35
C LEU A 272 -11.79 -31.37 44.07
N PRO A 273 -11.10 -31.42 42.89
CA PRO A 273 -10.04 -30.56 42.31
C PRO A 273 -10.21 -30.19 40.79
N SER A 274 -9.29 -29.34 40.30
CA SER A 274 -8.81 -29.04 38.92
C SER A 274 -9.23 -29.87 37.67
N ARG A 275 -9.38 -29.18 36.51
CA ARG A 275 -8.77 -29.55 35.20
C ARG A 275 -8.76 -28.38 34.18
N LEU A 276 -7.93 -28.47 33.14
CA LEU A 276 -7.82 -27.49 32.03
C LEU A 276 -8.76 -27.85 30.87
N SER A 277 -9.10 -26.88 30.02
CA SER A 277 -8.96 -27.04 28.55
C SER A 277 -8.98 -25.68 27.80
N VAL A 278 -8.35 -25.65 26.63
CA VAL A 278 -8.35 -24.52 25.69
C VAL A 278 -9.46 -24.70 24.65
N ARG A 279 -10.04 -23.59 24.17
CA ARG A 279 -10.78 -23.56 22.90
C ARG A 279 -10.37 -22.34 22.08
N THR A 280 -9.99 -22.55 20.82
CA THR A 280 -9.91 -21.52 19.79
C THR A 280 -10.31 -22.16 18.46
N THR A 281 -11.17 -21.49 17.70
CA THR A 281 -11.78 -22.03 16.47
C THR A 281 -10.95 -21.70 15.22
N ARG A 282 -11.14 -22.49 14.14
CA ARG A 282 -10.29 -22.50 12.95
C ARG A 282 -11.09 -22.22 11.68
N SER A 283 -10.75 -21.14 10.97
CA SER A 283 -11.05 -20.87 9.55
C SER A 283 -10.10 -19.75 9.10
N MET A 284 -9.15 -19.92 8.17
CA MET A 284 -9.28 -20.09 6.71
C MET A 284 -9.84 -18.83 6.00
N ARG A 285 -9.35 -18.43 4.81
CA ARG A 285 -8.54 -19.17 3.80
C ARG A 285 -7.70 -18.24 2.88
N ASN A 286 -6.90 -18.87 2.00
CA ASN A 286 -6.33 -18.44 0.71
C ASN A 286 -5.14 -17.44 0.63
N VAL A 287 -4.15 -17.85 -0.18
CA VAL A 287 -3.21 -17.04 -0.97
C VAL A 287 -2.98 -17.79 -2.30
N GLU A 288 -3.09 -17.08 -3.42
CA GLU A 288 -2.58 -17.41 -4.77
C GLU A 288 -1.76 -16.14 -5.20
N ASP A 289 -0.81 -16.12 -6.14
CA ASP A 289 -0.81 -16.63 -7.53
C ASP A 289 0.62 -16.95 -8.06
N ASN A 290 0.68 -17.55 -9.27
CA ASN A 290 1.83 -17.65 -10.22
C ASN A 290 2.98 -18.63 -9.84
N ILE A 291 3.74 -19.26 -10.75
CA ILE A 291 3.99 -19.06 -12.20
C ILE A 291 3.82 -20.39 -12.99
N ALA A 292 3.60 -20.33 -14.31
CA ALA A 292 3.37 -21.46 -15.22
C ALA A 292 4.64 -22.01 -15.93
N HIS A 293 4.51 -23.16 -16.61
CA HIS A 293 5.35 -23.57 -17.76
C HIS A 293 4.54 -24.39 -18.78
N SER A 294 4.92 -24.33 -20.06
CA SER A 294 4.21 -24.88 -21.23
C SER A 294 4.78 -26.21 -21.73
N TRP A 295 3.95 -27.04 -22.38
CA TRP A 295 4.31 -28.00 -23.45
C TRP A 295 3.14 -28.14 -24.45
N ASP A 296 3.46 -28.30 -25.74
CA ASP A 296 2.50 -28.29 -26.86
C ASP A 296 1.97 -29.68 -27.26
N SER A 297 0.77 -29.75 -27.87
CA SER A 297 0.54 -30.36 -29.22
C SER A 297 -0.95 -30.59 -29.58
N VAL A 298 -1.26 -30.49 -30.88
CA VAL A 298 -2.58 -30.64 -31.57
C VAL A 298 -2.29 -31.41 -32.88
N PRO A 299 -3.05 -32.43 -33.34
CA PRO A 299 -4.44 -32.33 -33.85
C PRO A 299 -5.36 -33.56 -33.56
N GLY A 300 -6.63 -33.64 -33.96
CA GLY A 300 -7.52 -32.66 -34.61
C GLY A 300 -8.24 -33.19 -35.88
N ARG A 301 -9.56 -33.46 -35.77
CA ARG A 301 -10.63 -33.78 -36.79
C ARG A 301 -11.78 -34.49 -36.05
N SER A 302 -13.07 -34.47 -36.43
CA SER A 302 -13.81 -33.70 -37.45
C SER A 302 -15.34 -33.79 -37.21
N PHE A 303 -16.07 -32.71 -37.49
CA PHE A 303 -17.55 -32.64 -37.65
C PHE A 303 -17.98 -33.16 -39.06
N PRO A 304 -19.26 -33.58 -39.34
CA PRO A 304 -20.42 -32.65 -39.41
C PRO A 304 -21.87 -33.18 -39.20
N SER A 305 -22.73 -32.29 -38.65
CA SER A 305 -24.18 -32.11 -38.99
C SER A 305 -25.17 -33.27 -38.67
N SER A 306 -26.52 -33.11 -38.66
CA SER A 306 -27.39 -32.04 -39.20
C SER A 306 -28.82 -31.98 -38.59
N HIS A 307 -29.46 -30.79 -38.60
CA HIS A 307 -30.94 -30.52 -38.63
C HIS A 307 -31.84 -31.00 -37.44
N GLN A 308 -32.52 -30.10 -36.70
CA GLN A 308 -33.87 -29.47 -36.91
C GLN A 308 -35.09 -30.38 -36.61
N ALA A 309 -36.25 -29.92 -36.11
CA ALA A 309 -36.63 -28.66 -35.43
C ALA A 309 -38.07 -28.74 -34.84
N SER A 310 -38.47 -27.67 -34.11
CA SER A 310 -39.84 -27.21 -33.81
C SER A 310 -40.57 -27.68 -32.54
N SER A 311 -41.15 -26.67 -31.87
CA SER A 311 -42.25 -26.67 -30.90
C SER A 311 -43.61 -26.89 -31.63
N THR A 312 -44.80 -27.06 -31.00
CA THR A 312 -45.45 -26.22 -29.97
C THR A 312 -46.63 -26.89 -29.21
N VAL A 313 -46.79 -26.51 -27.93
CA VAL A 313 -48.03 -26.10 -27.21
C VAL A 313 -49.35 -26.85 -27.47
N THR A 314 -49.88 -27.46 -26.40
CA THR A 314 -51.24 -27.21 -25.86
C THR A 314 -51.17 -27.19 -24.32
N ASP A 315 -52.04 -26.42 -23.68
CA ASP A 315 -52.08 -26.19 -22.22
C ASP A 315 -53.51 -26.46 -21.68
N GLU A 316 -53.74 -26.10 -20.42
CA GLU A 316 -55.00 -26.08 -19.63
C GLU A 316 -55.33 -27.31 -18.75
N GLY A 317 -55.99 -27.02 -17.62
CA GLY A 317 -56.30 -27.92 -16.52
C GLY A 317 -57.38 -27.33 -15.59
N PHE A 318 -57.33 -27.62 -14.28
CA PHE A 318 -58.33 -27.24 -13.24
C PHE A 318 -59.72 -27.91 -13.37
N SER A 319 -60.49 -28.20 -12.30
CA SER A 319 -60.14 -28.49 -10.90
C SER A 319 -61.31 -29.14 -10.13
N ASP A 320 -61.02 -29.57 -8.89
CA ASP A 320 -61.88 -29.61 -7.68
C ASP A 320 -63.10 -30.57 -7.53
N SER A 321 -63.01 -31.42 -6.48
CA SER A 321 -63.93 -31.59 -5.31
C SER A 321 -65.48 -31.58 -5.50
N SER A 322 -66.33 -32.37 -4.81
CA SER A 322 -66.27 -33.33 -3.68
C SER A 322 -67.62 -34.12 -3.59
N SER A 323 -68.15 -34.80 -2.54
CA SER A 323 -67.83 -35.02 -1.10
C SER A 323 -68.57 -36.26 -0.48
N PHE A 324 -68.07 -36.72 0.68
CA PHE A 324 -68.74 -37.30 1.88
C PHE A 324 -69.80 -38.46 1.85
N SER A 325 -69.37 -39.61 2.40
CA SER A 325 -69.91 -40.34 3.60
C SER A 325 -71.22 -41.20 3.62
N THR A 326 -71.05 -42.55 3.70
CA THR A 326 -71.52 -43.54 4.74
C THR A 326 -73.03 -43.65 5.15
N PRO A 327 -73.53 -44.59 6.02
CA PRO A 327 -72.91 -45.70 6.81
C PRO A 327 -73.65 -47.09 6.75
N ARG A 328 -73.40 -47.98 7.73
CA ARG A 328 -73.95 -49.36 7.94
C ARG A 328 -75.03 -49.43 9.08
N HIS A 329 -75.57 -50.65 9.33
CA HIS A 329 -76.44 -51.19 10.44
C HIS A 329 -77.83 -51.66 9.92
N ASN A 330 -78.53 -52.70 10.42
CA ASN A 330 -78.36 -53.75 11.48
C ASN A 330 -78.90 -55.12 10.93
N ALA A 331 -78.76 -56.34 11.47
CA ALA A 331 -78.57 -56.97 12.81
C ALA A 331 -79.87 -57.47 13.54
N SER A 332 -80.00 -58.82 13.60
CA SER A 332 -80.67 -59.69 14.60
C SER A 332 -82.20 -59.96 14.66
N GLU A 333 -82.53 -61.28 14.61
CA GLU A 333 -83.46 -62.09 15.45
C GLU A 333 -85.00 -61.94 15.47
N ILE A 334 -85.70 -63.09 15.49
CA ILE A 334 -86.79 -63.49 16.44
C ILE A 334 -87.25 -64.96 16.19
N LEU A 335 -87.81 -65.66 17.19
CA LEU A 335 -88.22 -67.08 17.19
C LEU A 335 -89.48 -67.31 18.08
N PRO A 336 -90.52 -68.04 17.64
CA PRO A 336 -91.08 -69.21 18.39
C PRO A 336 -91.56 -70.37 17.45
N SER A 337 -91.82 -71.64 17.82
CA SER A 337 -92.59 -72.29 18.93
C SER A 337 -94.12 -72.12 18.80
N VAL A 338 -95.05 -73.08 19.05
CA VAL A 338 -95.04 -74.33 19.88
C VAL A 338 -96.07 -75.40 19.39
N HIS A 339 -95.94 -76.65 19.87
CA HIS A 339 -96.96 -77.71 20.20
C HIS A 339 -98.01 -78.28 19.19
N ALA A 340 -97.86 -79.60 18.93
CA ALA A 340 -98.73 -80.75 19.29
C ALA A 340 -100.25 -80.82 18.96
N GLY A 341 -100.68 -82.01 18.50
CA GLY A 341 -102.07 -82.49 18.42
C GLY A 341 -102.16 -83.93 17.88
N CYS A 342 -103.11 -84.73 18.35
CA CYS A 342 -103.34 -86.13 17.95
C CYS A 342 -104.86 -86.39 17.75
N ASP A 343 -105.26 -87.66 17.59
CA ASP A 343 -106.63 -88.19 17.77
C ASP A 343 -107.70 -87.86 16.70
N LEU A 344 -108.69 -88.72 16.37
CA LEU A 344 -108.86 -90.19 16.53
C LEU A 344 -110.06 -90.68 15.66
N GLN A 345 -110.30 -91.99 15.63
CA GLN A 345 -111.58 -92.74 15.48
C GLN A 345 -111.90 -93.51 14.18
N ASN A 346 -112.45 -94.70 14.45
CA ASN A 346 -113.03 -95.75 13.59
C ASN A 346 -114.59 -95.62 13.70
N PRO A 347 -115.45 -96.28 12.90
CA PRO A 347 -115.91 -97.63 13.31
C PRO A 347 -116.49 -98.60 12.23
N ALA A 348 -116.25 -99.91 12.42
CA ALA A 348 -117.22 -101.05 12.52
C ALA A 348 -118.34 -101.27 11.42
N SER A 349 -119.18 -102.33 11.41
CA SER A 349 -119.49 -103.45 12.34
C SER A 349 -120.25 -104.64 11.67
N TYR A 350 -120.33 -105.80 12.36
CA TYR A 350 -121.41 -106.85 12.33
C TYR A 350 -121.70 -107.66 11.04
N HIS A 351 -122.36 -108.84 11.02
CA HIS A 351 -122.81 -109.82 12.07
C HIS A 351 -122.77 -111.28 11.50
N GLU A 352 -123.27 -112.29 12.24
CA GLU A 352 -123.32 -113.72 11.83
C GLU A 352 -124.48 -114.07 10.85
N GLN A 353 -124.54 -115.30 10.29
CA GLN A 353 -125.35 -116.43 10.85
C GLN A 353 -125.56 -117.60 9.83
N ASP A 354 -125.99 -118.78 10.31
CA ASP A 354 -126.21 -120.03 9.57
C ASP A 354 -127.47 -120.05 8.67
N SER A 355 -127.56 -121.01 7.71
CA SER A 355 -128.68 -121.99 7.61
C SER A 355 -128.77 -122.79 6.28
N MET A 356 -128.71 -124.13 6.41
CA MET A 356 -129.44 -125.19 5.65
C MET A 356 -129.26 -125.46 4.13
N ASN A 357 -128.94 -126.74 3.89
CA ASN A 357 -129.40 -127.66 2.83
C ASN A 357 -128.90 -127.61 1.36
N SER A 358 -128.14 -128.67 1.04
CA SER A 358 -128.29 -129.55 -0.14
C SER A 358 -128.07 -128.96 -1.55
N ASN A 359 -126.86 -129.15 -2.06
CA ASN A 359 -126.60 -130.24 -3.03
C ASN A 359 -125.09 -130.41 -3.26
N THR A 360 -124.53 -131.52 -2.74
CA THR A 360 -123.10 -131.87 -2.83
C THR A 360 -122.77 -132.54 -4.17
N ASP A 361 -122.39 -131.74 -5.18
CA ASP A 361 -121.62 -132.21 -6.36
C ASP A 361 -121.01 -131.08 -7.22
N THR A 362 -121.34 -129.81 -6.94
CA THR A 362 -120.91 -128.65 -7.74
C THR A 362 -119.88 -127.73 -7.10
N PHE A 363 -119.58 -127.89 -5.79
CA PHE A 363 -118.73 -126.94 -5.05
C PHE A 363 -117.23 -127.19 -5.24
N ASP A 364 -116.80 -128.45 -5.19
CA ASP A 364 -115.40 -128.88 -5.19
C ASP A 364 -114.61 -128.32 -6.40
N LYS A 365 -115.25 -128.24 -7.57
CA LYS A 365 -114.67 -127.70 -8.82
C LYS A 365 -114.51 -126.18 -8.84
N LEU A 366 -115.18 -125.47 -7.94
CA LEU A 366 -115.07 -124.01 -7.82
C LEU A 366 -113.93 -123.63 -6.85
N GLU A 367 -113.75 -124.41 -5.78
CA GLU A 367 -112.72 -124.19 -4.77
C GLU A 367 -111.31 -124.49 -5.31
N GLU A 368 -111.17 -125.50 -6.18
CA GLU A 368 -109.93 -125.78 -6.94
C GLU A 368 -109.56 -124.59 -7.85
N ALA A 369 -110.53 -124.01 -8.56
CA ALA A 369 -110.29 -122.86 -9.43
C ALA A 369 -109.92 -121.57 -8.66
N PHE A 370 -110.53 -121.32 -7.50
CA PHE A 370 -110.17 -120.17 -6.65
C PHE A 370 -108.77 -120.32 -6.03
N THR A 371 -108.41 -121.51 -5.57
CA THR A 371 -107.07 -121.75 -4.99
C THR A 371 -105.97 -121.71 -6.05
N GLU A 372 -106.23 -122.14 -7.29
CA GLU A 372 -105.31 -121.95 -8.42
C GLU A 372 -105.17 -120.46 -8.81
N ALA A 373 -106.27 -119.71 -8.87
CA ALA A 373 -106.24 -118.28 -9.17
C ALA A 373 -105.45 -117.47 -8.11
N GLU A 374 -105.67 -117.73 -6.81
CA GLU A 374 -104.97 -117.03 -5.73
C GLU A 374 -103.47 -117.39 -5.69
N LYS A 375 -103.12 -118.65 -6.00
CA LYS A 375 -101.74 -119.11 -6.19
C LYS A 375 -101.06 -118.38 -7.36
N HIS A 376 -101.72 -118.26 -8.51
CA HIS A 376 -101.19 -117.49 -9.64
C HIS A 376 -101.07 -116.00 -9.34
N GLN A 377 -102.01 -115.40 -8.61
CA GLN A 377 -101.91 -113.99 -8.18
C GLN A 377 -100.71 -113.76 -7.25
N LYS A 378 -100.51 -114.64 -6.25
CA LYS A 378 -99.35 -114.62 -5.35
C LYS A 378 -98.02 -114.82 -6.10
N GLN A 379 -97.99 -115.72 -7.08
CA GLN A 379 -96.83 -115.95 -7.93
C GLN A 379 -96.51 -114.73 -8.81
N ALA A 380 -97.51 -114.15 -9.49
CA ALA A 380 -97.33 -112.96 -10.33
C ALA A 380 -96.89 -111.73 -9.52
N PHE A 381 -97.45 -111.53 -8.32
CA PHE A 381 -97.01 -110.46 -7.41
C PHE A 381 -95.57 -110.67 -6.94
N GLY A 382 -95.21 -111.89 -6.51
CA GLY A 382 -93.85 -112.24 -6.12
C GLY A 382 -92.83 -112.06 -7.25
N GLU A 383 -93.21 -112.39 -8.49
CA GLU A 383 -92.35 -112.22 -9.67
C GLU A 383 -92.24 -110.75 -10.10
N SER A 384 -93.29 -109.94 -9.90
CA SER A 384 -93.26 -108.48 -10.10
C SER A 384 -92.31 -107.81 -9.10
N VAL A 385 -92.43 -108.14 -7.80
CA VAL A 385 -91.53 -107.64 -6.75
C VAL A 385 -90.08 -108.09 -6.98
N ARG A 386 -89.85 -109.26 -7.58
CA ARG A 386 -88.51 -109.68 -8.02
C ARG A 386 -87.98 -108.82 -9.16
N ARG A 387 -88.73 -108.65 -10.25
CA ARG A 387 -88.32 -107.78 -11.37
C ARG A 387 -88.00 -106.37 -10.89
N GLN A 388 -88.86 -105.78 -10.05
CA GLN A 388 -88.63 -104.44 -9.53
C GLN A 388 -87.35 -104.32 -8.68
N ARG A 389 -86.99 -105.34 -7.87
CA ARG A 389 -85.69 -105.37 -7.16
C ARG A 389 -84.51 -105.58 -8.10
N GLU A 390 -84.67 -106.46 -9.09
CA GLU A 390 -83.64 -106.78 -10.09
C GLU A 390 -83.40 -105.60 -11.06
N GLU A 391 -84.35 -104.67 -11.17
CA GLU A 391 -84.23 -103.37 -11.86
C GLU A 391 -83.70 -102.23 -10.95
N GLU A 392 -84.08 -102.18 -9.67
CA GLU A 392 -83.61 -101.14 -8.73
C GLU A 392 -82.13 -101.31 -8.31
N GLU A 393 -81.63 -102.53 -8.16
CA GLU A 393 -80.22 -102.85 -7.85
C GLU A 393 -79.20 -102.17 -8.80
N PRO A 394 -79.26 -102.36 -10.14
CA PRO A 394 -78.31 -101.74 -11.05
C PRO A 394 -78.46 -100.21 -11.13
N ILE A 395 -79.67 -99.68 -10.95
CA ILE A 395 -79.90 -98.22 -10.88
C ILE A 395 -79.23 -97.63 -9.63
N LEU A 396 -79.37 -98.30 -8.48
CA LEU A 396 -78.70 -97.91 -7.23
C LEU A 396 -77.17 -98.01 -7.34
N PHE A 397 -76.65 -99.04 -8.01
CA PHE A 397 -75.22 -99.20 -8.26
C PHE A 397 -74.67 -98.11 -9.19
N HIS A 398 -75.34 -97.84 -10.31
CA HIS A 398 -74.94 -96.78 -11.26
C HIS A 398 -75.01 -95.39 -10.60
N ARG A 399 -76.03 -95.12 -9.78
CA ARG A 399 -76.12 -93.87 -9.00
C ARG A 399 -74.98 -93.71 -7.98
N LYS A 400 -74.53 -94.81 -7.35
CA LYS A 400 -73.35 -94.80 -6.48
C LYS A 400 -72.05 -94.58 -7.28
N ALA A 401 -71.94 -95.17 -8.47
CA ALA A 401 -70.79 -94.98 -9.36
C ALA A 401 -70.67 -93.52 -9.82
N ASN A 402 -71.76 -92.92 -10.32
CA ASN A 402 -71.76 -91.54 -10.80
C ASN A 402 -71.46 -90.56 -9.65
N ASN A 403 -72.08 -90.74 -8.47
CA ASN A 403 -71.75 -89.95 -7.27
C ASN A 403 -70.26 -90.06 -6.87
N PHE A 404 -69.64 -91.22 -7.06
CA PHE A 404 -68.21 -91.44 -6.79
C PHE A 404 -67.33 -90.77 -7.86
N GLU A 405 -67.73 -90.82 -9.12
CA GLU A 405 -67.06 -90.17 -10.25
C GLU A 405 -67.11 -88.64 -10.12
N ASP A 406 -68.27 -88.05 -9.84
CA ASP A 406 -68.44 -86.62 -9.52
C ASP A 406 -67.56 -86.21 -8.32
N THR A 407 -67.53 -87.03 -7.27
CA THR A 407 -66.68 -86.81 -6.09
C THR A 407 -65.18 -86.90 -6.44
N SER A 408 -64.81 -87.76 -7.40
CA SER A 408 -63.44 -87.91 -7.88
C SER A 408 -63.03 -86.71 -8.75
N LEU A 409 -63.90 -86.29 -9.67
CA LEU A 409 -63.72 -85.13 -10.54
C LEU A 409 -63.60 -83.82 -9.73
N TYR A 410 -64.47 -83.63 -8.73
CA TYR A 410 -64.38 -82.50 -7.81
C TYR A 410 -63.03 -82.47 -7.06
N LYS A 411 -62.56 -83.62 -6.56
CA LYS A 411 -61.24 -83.74 -5.91
C LYS A 411 -60.09 -83.56 -6.89
N ALA A 412 -60.24 -83.92 -8.16
CA ALA A 412 -59.24 -83.70 -9.21
C ALA A 412 -59.12 -82.22 -9.57
N ASN A 413 -60.24 -81.51 -9.73
CA ASN A 413 -60.26 -80.07 -9.96
C ASN A 413 -59.67 -79.31 -8.77
N GLN A 414 -60.11 -79.60 -7.53
CA GLN A 414 -59.54 -78.97 -6.34
C GLN A 414 -58.03 -79.22 -6.20
N ARG A 415 -57.52 -80.39 -6.60
CA ARG A 415 -56.07 -80.66 -6.68
C ARG A 415 -55.38 -79.80 -7.74
N LYS A 416 -55.99 -79.66 -8.93
CA LYS A 416 -55.47 -78.80 -10.01
C LYS A 416 -55.35 -77.36 -9.51
N ASP A 417 -56.42 -76.80 -8.95
CA ASP A 417 -56.47 -75.42 -8.44
C ASP A 417 -55.38 -75.18 -7.37
N VAL A 418 -55.19 -76.14 -6.46
CA VAL A 418 -54.12 -76.09 -5.45
C VAL A 418 -52.72 -76.19 -6.07
N THR A 419 -52.50 -77.03 -7.10
CA THR A 419 -51.21 -77.10 -7.79
C THR A 419 -50.90 -75.85 -8.61
N GLU A 420 -51.92 -75.21 -9.20
CA GLU A 420 -51.79 -73.96 -9.95
C GLU A 420 -51.49 -72.77 -9.02
N ALA A 421 -52.19 -72.68 -7.89
CA ALA A 421 -51.88 -71.73 -6.83
C ALA A 421 -50.47 -71.93 -6.24
N LEU A 422 -50.03 -73.18 -6.05
CA LEU A 422 -48.68 -73.50 -5.58
C LEU A 422 -47.60 -73.13 -6.61
N ALA A 423 -47.84 -73.37 -7.91
CA ALA A 423 -46.92 -72.95 -8.98
C ALA A 423 -46.77 -71.42 -9.03
N ASN A 424 -47.88 -70.68 -8.94
CA ASN A 424 -47.87 -69.22 -8.89
C ASN A 424 -47.15 -68.69 -7.65
N ALA A 425 -47.39 -69.29 -6.47
CA ALA A 425 -46.67 -68.93 -5.24
C ALA A 425 -45.16 -69.19 -5.35
N ASN A 426 -44.74 -70.32 -5.92
CA ASN A 426 -43.33 -70.62 -6.16
C ASN A 426 -42.68 -69.61 -7.13
N SER A 427 -43.40 -69.17 -8.18
CA SER A 427 -42.90 -68.15 -9.10
C SER A 427 -42.69 -66.80 -8.42
N ILE A 428 -43.57 -66.40 -7.50
CA ILE A 428 -43.42 -65.18 -6.69
C ILE A 428 -42.23 -65.30 -5.75
N ILE A 429 -42.07 -66.46 -5.09
CA ILE A 429 -40.91 -66.73 -4.21
C ILE A 429 -39.59 -66.64 -4.99
N GLU A 430 -39.52 -67.15 -6.23
CA GLU A 430 -38.30 -67.06 -7.04
C GLU A 430 -37.98 -65.63 -7.47
N LEU A 431 -38.99 -64.82 -7.80
CA LEU A 431 -38.83 -63.39 -8.07
C LEU A 431 -38.28 -62.65 -6.84
N MET A 432 -38.85 -62.90 -5.66
CA MET A 432 -38.40 -62.30 -4.39
C MET A 432 -36.97 -62.71 -4.01
N LYS A 433 -36.52 -63.92 -4.37
CA LYS A 433 -35.10 -64.31 -4.21
C LYS A 433 -34.20 -63.47 -5.11
N GLN A 434 -34.55 -63.30 -6.39
CA GLN A 434 -33.75 -62.52 -7.34
C GLN A 434 -33.62 -61.06 -6.89
N GLU A 435 -34.71 -60.46 -6.39
CA GLU A 435 -34.71 -59.12 -5.80
C GLU A 435 -33.86 -59.06 -4.52
N MET A 436 -33.96 -60.06 -3.63
CA MET A 436 -33.08 -60.16 -2.45
C MET A 436 -31.61 -60.34 -2.81
N ASP A 437 -31.27 -61.04 -3.89
CA ASP A 437 -29.88 -61.27 -4.31
C ASP A 437 -29.29 -60.02 -4.98
N ALA A 438 -30.07 -59.27 -5.76
CA ALA A 438 -29.69 -57.95 -6.25
C ALA A 438 -29.42 -56.97 -5.09
N LEU A 439 -30.31 -56.93 -4.08
CA LEU A 439 -30.13 -56.09 -2.89
C LEU A 439 -28.93 -56.49 -2.02
N LYS A 440 -28.52 -57.77 -2.00
CA LYS A 440 -27.26 -58.21 -1.38
C LYS A 440 -26.06 -57.69 -2.16
N GLN A 441 -26.10 -57.78 -3.49
CA GLN A 441 -25.03 -57.30 -4.35
C GLN A 441 -24.82 -55.79 -4.18
N ASP A 442 -25.89 -54.97 -4.25
CA ASP A 442 -25.83 -53.52 -4.00
C ASP A 442 -25.26 -53.19 -2.61
N ARG A 443 -25.69 -53.91 -1.57
CA ARG A 443 -25.17 -53.74 -0.20
C ARG A 443 -23.66 -54.01 -0.14
N ASP A 444 -23.20 -55.08 -0.77
CA ASP A 444 -21.79 -55.48 -0.71
C ASP A 444 -20.92 -54.52 -1.55
N ASP A 445 -21.45 -54.00 -2.66
CA ASP A 445 -20.87 -52.93 -3.47
C ASP A 445 -20.75 -51.61 -2.68
N ILE A 446 -21.71 -51.30 -1.79
CA ILE A 446 -21.67 -50.16 -0.87
C ILE A 446 -20.64 -50.37 0.25
N ILE A 447 -20.52 -51.58 0.79
CA ILE A 447 -19.51 -51.93 1.80
C ILE A 447 -18.11 -51.77 1.23
N ASP A 448 -17.87 -52.25 0.02
CA ASP A 448 -16.56 -52.17 -0.64
C ASP A 448 -16.16 -50.71 -0.96
N LYS A 449 -17.12 -49.86 -1.35
CA LYS A 449 -16.93 -48.41 -1.47
C LYS A 449 -16.64 -47.73 -0.12
N LEU A 450 -17.29 -48.16 0.96
CA LEU A 450 -17.03 -47.67 2.32
C LEU A 450 -15.63 -48.05 2.82
N VAL A 451 -15.15 -49.26 2.56
CA VAL A 451 -13.77 -49.69 2.88
C VAL A 451 -12.77 -48.79 2.17
N LYS A 452 -12.91 -48.59 0.86
CA LYS A 452 -12.01 -47.73 0.05
C LYS A 452 -12.00 -46.27 0.52
N MET A 453 -13.14 -45.71 0.92
CA MET A 453 -13.18 -44.37 1.55
C MET A 453 -12.53 -44.35 2.95
N SER A 454 -12.65 -45.43 3.72
CA SER A 454 -12.00 -45.56 5.04
C SER A 454 -10.47 -45.59 4.93
N GLU A 455 -9.94 -46.32 3.94
CA GLU A 455 -8.51 -46.35 3.62
C GLU A 455 -8.00 -44.97 3.18
N GLN A 456 -8.70 -44.31 2.25
CA GLN A 456 -8.36 -42.95 1.83
C GLN A 456 -8.36 -41.97 3.02
N LYS A 457 -9.36 -42.06 3.90
CA LYS A 457 -9.40 -41.27 5.13
C LYS A 457 -8.19 -41.53 6.02
N ALA A 458 -7.81 -42.79 6.25
CA ALA A 458 -6.64 -43.13 7.06
C ALA A 458 -5.33 -42.52 6.50
N THR A 459 -5.15 -42.51 5.17
CA THR A 459 -3.98 -41.85 4.55
C THR A 459 -4.01 -40.32 4.69
N LEU A 460 -5.20 -39.70 4.73
CA LEU A 460 -5.35 -38.27 4.99
C LEU A 460 -5.08 -37.92 6.46
N ASP A 461 -5.58 -38.73 7.39
CA ASP A 461 -5.35 -38.56 8.82
C ASP A 461 -3.84 -38.69 9.15
N GLN A 462 -3.12 -39.66 8.56
CA GLN A 462 -1.65 -39.76 8.68
C GLN A 462 -0.94 -38.48 8.22
N ARG A 463 -1.32 -37.94 7.05
CA ARG A 463 -0.72 -36.70 6.53
C ARG A 463 -1.02 -35.49 7.43
N VAL A 464 -2.18 -35.46 8.10
CA VAL A 464 -2.50 -34.42 9.08
C VAL A 464 -1.56 -34.49 10.29
N ASP A 465 -1.24 -35.69 10.78
CA ASP A 465 -0.27 -35.88 11.87
C ASP A 465 1.17 -35.50 11.47
N GLU A 466 1.59 -35.82 10.24
CA GLU A 466 2.89 -35.39 9.68
C GLU A 466 3.01 -33.87 9.63
N TYR A 467 2.01 -33.16 9.07
CA TYR A 467 1.98 -31.69 9.10
C TYR A 467 1.88 -31.15 10.54
N GLY A 468 1.17 -31.84 11.44
CA GLY A 468 1.11 -31.50 12.87
C GLY A 468 2.44 -31.67 13.61
N GLY A 469 3.33 -32.56 13.15
CA GLY A 469 4.72 -32.64 13.59
C GLY A 469 5.55 -31.43 13.12
N ILE A 470 5.45 -31.09 11.84
CA ILE A 470 6.17 -29.95 11.23
C ILE A 470 5.78 -28.62 11.90
N VAL A 471 4.49 -28.39 12.17
CA VAL A 471 4.02 -27.16 12.83
C VAL A 471 4.60 -27.01 14.23
N ARG A 472 4.64 -28.07 15.05
CA ARG A 472 5.24 -28.03 16.40
C ARG A 472 6.72 -27.66 16.35
N ASN A 473 7.49 -28.28 15.45
CA ASN A 473 8.91 -27.95 15.27
C ASN A 473 9.13 -26.48 14.87
N LEU A 474 8.23 -25.91 14.05
CA LEU A 474 8.27 -24.48 13.69
C LEU A 474 7.90 -23.57 14.88
N GLU A 475 6.93 -23.96 15.70
CA GLU A 475 6.53 -23.22 16.92
C GLU A 475 7.64 -23.21 17.97
N ASP A 476 8.35 -24.33 18.17
CA ASP A 476 9.50 -24.43 19.08
C ASP A 476 10.70 -23.59 18.60
N MET A 477 11.03 -23.64 17.30
CA MET A 477 12.06 -22.75 16.73
C MET A 477 11.68 -21.26 16.84
N LEU A 478 10.40 -20.93 16.69
CA LEU A 478 9.87 -19.58 16.88
C LEU A 478 9.96 -19.15 18.36
N ALA A 479 9.73 -20.06 19.30
CA ALA A 479 9.87 -19.81 20.74
C ALA A 479 11.35 -19.57 21.13
N GLY A 480 12.27 -20.41 20.65
CA GLY A 480 13.71 -20.21 20.83
C GLY A 480 14.18 -18.87 20.25
N SER A 481 13.74 -18.53 19.04
CA SER A 481 14.05 -17.25 18.39
C SER A 481 13.53 -16.05 19.18
N LYS A 482 12.31 -16.11 19.72
CA LYS A 482 11.75 -15.06 20.60
C LYS A 482 12.57 -14.88 21.88
N SER A 483 13.05 -15.97 22.48
CA SER A 483 13.92 -15.94 23.67
C SER A 483 15.25 -15.23 23.38
N LEU A 484 15.91 -15.59 22.27
CA LEU A 484 17.16 -14.96 21.84
C LEU A 484 17.00 -13.45 21.58
N ILE A 485 15.93 -13.05 20.89
CA ILE A 485 15.61 -11.63 20.65
C ILE A 485 15.35 -10.88 21.97
N HIS A 486 14.73 -11.52 22.96
CA HIS A 486 14.53 -10.92 24.28
C HIS A 486 15.85 -10.72 25.04
N SER A 487 16.75 -11.72 24.99
CA SER A 487 18.09 -11.65 25.59
C SER A 487 18.93 -10.54 24.96
N GLN A 488 19.03 -10.48 23.63
CA GLN A 488 19.75 -9.43 22.90
C GLN A 488 19.18 -8.02 23.17
N LYS A 489 17.86 -7.90 23.37
CA LYS A 489 17.22 -6.64 23.72
C LYS A 489 17.57 -6.17 25.14
N LEU A 490 17.69 -7.10 26.09
CA LEU A 490 18.12 -6.81 27.46
C LEU A 490 19.58 -6.34 27.49
N GLU A 491 20.46 -7.01 26.73
CA GLU A 491 21.86 -6.62 26.55
C GLU A 491 22.00 -5.25 25.88
N TYR A 492 21.22 -4.96 24.84
CA TYR A 492 21.19 -3.64 24.20
C TYR A 492 20.81 -2.51 25.16
N GLU A 493 19.78 -2.70 26.00
CA GLU A 493 19.40 -1.68 27.00
C GLU A 493 20.46 -1.53 28.11
N LYS A 494 21.19 -2.60 28.47
CA LYS A 494 22.34 -2.54 29.38
C LYS A 494 23.50 -1.72 28.79
N LEU A 495 23.94 -2.04 27.57
CA LEU A 495 25.01 -1.31 26.86
C LEU A 495 24.64 0.16 26.60
N LYS A 496 23.37 0.43 26.32
CA LYS A 496 22.83 1.78 26.19
C LYS A 496 22.86 2.56 27.51
N HIS A 497 22.53 1.92 28.63
CA HIS A 497 22.67 2.53 29.96
C HIS A 497 24.14 2.83 30.32
N GLU A 498 25.05 1.90 30.02
CA GLU A 498 26.49 2.08 30.22
C GLU A 498 27.03 3.26 29.39
N ARG A 499 26.64 3.36 28.11
CA ARG A 499 26.91 4.53 27.26
C ARG A 499 26.35 5.83 27.84
N ASP A 500 25.10 5.81 28.31
CA ASP A 500 24.41 7.01 28.81
C ASP A 500 24.94 7.48 30.17
N ASN A 501 25.66 6.63 30.90
CA ASN A 501 26.46 7.02 32.07
C ASN A 501 27.83 7.55 31.64
N ALA A 502 28.58 6.82 30.81
CA ALA A 502 29.88 7.28 30.30
C ALA A 502 29.82 8.64 29.57
N LEU A 503 28.68 8.97 28.95
CA LEU A 503 28.43 10.30 28.36
C LEU A 503 28.29 11.41 29.41
N LYS A 504 27.67 11.13 30.57
CA LYS A 504 27.61 12.09 31.70
C LYS A 504 29.00 12.29 32.29
N ASP A 505 29.72 11.20 32.53
CA ASP A 505 31.07 11.23 33.08
C ASP A 505 31.99 12.10 32.17
N ALA A 506 31.86 11.94 30.85
CA ALA A 506 32.55 12.77 29.87
C ALA A 506 32.09 14.25 29.87
N ASP A 507 30.80 14.54 30.02
CA ASP A 507 30.27 15.90 30.13
C ASP A 507 30.63 16.59 31.46
N GLU A 508 30.83 15.84 32.54
CA GLU A 508 31.31 16.34 33.83
C GLU A 508 32.81 16.65 33.79
N LEU A 509 33.63 15.71 33.30
CA LEU A 509 35.05 15.95 33.01
C LEU A 509 35.26 17.12 32.03
N ARG A 510 34.33 17.32 31.08
CA ARG A 510 34.33 18.47 30.18
C ARG A 510 34.07 19.78 30.91
N LYS A 511 33.03 19.86 31.74
CA LYS A 511 32.71 21.07 32.55
C LYS A 511 33.81 21.41 33.55
N GLU A 512 34.50 20.40 34.07
CA GLU A 512 35.66 20.57 34.93
C GLU A 512 36.84 21.16 34.15
N LYS A 513 37.14 20.60 32.97
CA LYS A 513 38.19 21.11 32.06
C LYS A 513 37.91 22.51 31.51
N GLU A 514 36.64 22.83 31.26
CA GLU A 514 36.18 24.17 30.85
C GLU A 514 36.34 25.24 31.96
N LYS A 515 36.53 24.84 33.24
CA LYS A 515 36.94 25.76 34.32
C LYS A 515 38.45 26.01 34.40
N THR A 516 39.29 25.22 33.73
CA THR A 516 40.75 25.23 33.92
C THR A 516 41.53 25.84 32.74
N VAL A 517 40.91 26.08 31.58
CA VAL A 517 41.63 26.51 30.36
C VAL A 517 41.16 27.88 29.85
N LEU A 518 41.83 28.94 30.32
CA LEU A 518 41.77 30.28 29.74
C LEU A 518 42.92 30.48 28.73
N CYS A 519 42.76 30.02 27.50
CA CYS A 519 43.53 30.50 26.34
C CYS A 519 42.79 30.21 25.01
N PRO A 520 42.73 31.18 24.07
CA PRO A 520 41.99 31.02 22.82
C PRO A 520 42.80 30.25 21.77
N SER A 521 42.24 29.12 21.31
CA SER A 521 42.59 28.51 20.02
C SER A 521 41.28 28.25 19.25
N LEU A 522 41.33 28.40 17.93
CA LEU A 522 40.16 28.67 17.06
C LEU A 522 38.92 27.80 17.36
N THR A 523 37.87 28.43 17.87
CA THR A 523 36.53 27.85 17.99
C THR A 523 35.82 27.89 16.64
N TRP A 524 35.93 26.79 15.87
CA TRP A 524 35.51 26.70 14.46
C TRP A 524 33.99 26.73 14.15
N ASN A 525 33.19 27.32 15.03
CA ASN A 525 31.85 27.82 14.68
C ASN A 525 31.87 29.33 14.84
N THR A 526 32.34 30.06 13.82
CA THR A 526 32.22 31.52 13.79
C THR A 526 30.77 31.86 13.49
N GLU A 527 30.02 32.18 14.53
CA GLU A 527 28.71 32.79 14.40
C GLU A 527 28.89 34.27 14.02
N PHE A 528 28.13 34.71 13.03
CA PHE A 528 28.10 36.10 12.55
C PHE A 528 26.73 36.70 12.86
N SER A 529 26.72 37.96 13.31
CA SER A 529 25.49 38.72 13.52
C SER A 529 24.83 39.12 12.19
N LEU A 530 23.51 39.37 12.20
CA LEU A 530 22.83 39.93 11.02
C LEU A 530 23.46 41.27 10.59
N SER A 531 23.82 42.12 11.56
CA SER A 531 24.48 43.41 11.34
C SER A 531 25.81 43.29 10.59
N GLU A 532 26.62 42.26 10.88
CA GLU A 532 27.86 41.99 10.14
C GLU A 532 27.58 41.59 8.69
N LEU A 533 26.56 40.76 8.44
CA LEU A 533 26.20 40.37 7.07
C LEU A 533 25.62 41.55 6.28
N GLN A 534 24.82 42.41 6.91
CA GLN A 534 24.32 43.65 6.32
C GLN A 534 25.48 44.57 5.94
N LEU A 535 26.41 44.87 6.86
CA LEU A 535 27.58 45.71 6.57
C LEU A 535 28.46 45.11 5.46
N ALA A 536 28.70 43.80 5.47
CA ALA A 536 29.51 43.11 4.46
C ALA A 536 28.88 43.10 3.05
N THR A 537 27.55 43.26 2.93
CA THR A 537 26.77 43.20 1.69
C THR A 537 26.14 44.53 1.29
N GLN A 538 26.48 45.63 1.96
CA GLN A 538 25.88 46.96 1.76
C GLN A 538 24.34 46.97 1.95
N ASN A 539 23.87 46.27 2.99
CA ASN A 539 22.46 45.99 3.29
C ASN A 539 21.75 45.06 2.28
N PHE A 540 22.46 44.04 1.78
CA PHE A 540 21.99 43.09 0.78
C PHE A 540 21.62 43.75 -0.57
N ASP A 541 22.43 44.72 -0.99
CA ASP A 541 22.23 45.45 -2.26
C ASP A 541 22.28 44.52 -3.48
N ASP A 542 21.39 44.71 -4.45
CA ASP A 542 21.31 43.85 -5.65
C ASP A 542 22.57 43.95 -6.53
N THR A 543 23.39 45.01 -6.44
CA THR A 543 24.71 45.07 -7.13
C THR A 543 25.76 44.15 -6.51
N MET A 544 25.56 43.72 -5.26
CA MET A 544 26.40 42.73 -4.57
C MET A 544 25.88 41.29 -4.77
N LYS A 545 24.75 41.11 -5.45
CA LYS A 545 24.12 39.80 -5.70
C LYS A 545 24.91 39.00 -6.75
N VAL A 546 25.20 37.75 -6.41
CA VAL A 546 25.89 36.77 -7.28
C VAL A 546 24.88 35.85 -7.96
N GLY A 547 23.76 35.54 -7.29
CA GLY A 547 22.70 34.70 -7.86
C GLY A 547 21.49 34.55 -6.95
N GLU A 548 20.40 34.02 -7.49
CA GLU A 548 19.16 33.70 -6.78
C GLU A 548 18.55 32.42 -7.36
N GLY A 549 18.04 31.53 -6.51
CA GLY A 549 17.45 30.27 -6.94
C GLY A 549 16.65 29.58 -5.83
N GLY A 550 16.30 28.31 -6.04
CA GLY A 550 15.49 27.51 -5.11
C GLY A 550 16.11 27.27 -3.71
N PHE A 551 17.33 27.75 -3.48
CA PHE A 551 18.09 27.69 -2.24
C PHE A 551 18.39 29.09 -1.65
N GLY A 552 17.64 30.11 -2.07
CA GLY A 552 17.76 31.49 -1.59
C GLY A 552 18.64 32.37 -2.48
N ARG A 553 19.18 33.43 -1.89
CA ARG A 553 20.01 34.46 -2.57
C ARG A 553 21.45 34.34 -2.13
N VAL A 554 22.39 34.48 -3.06
CA VAL A 554 23.82 34.55 -2.77
C VAL A 554 24.32 35.96 -3.05
N TYR A 555 24.94 36.58 -2.04
CA TYR A 555 25.59 37.88 -2.15
C TYR A 555 27.11 37.71 -2.01
N ARG A 556 27.86 38.47 -2.79
CA ARG A 556 29.28 38.73 -2.54
C ARG A 556 29.37 39.67 -1.35
N GLY A 557 30.32 39.45 -0.46
CA GLY A 557 30.56 40.34 0.68
C GLY A 557 32.03 40.53 0.98
N PHE A 558 32.33 41.57 1.77
CA PHE A 558 33.64 41.78 2.35
C PHE A 558 33.53 41.77 3.88
N LEU A 559 33.95 40.66 4.49
CA LEU A 559 33.70 40.36 5.89
C LEU A 559 35.02 40.01 6.58
N ARG A 560 35.37 40.75 7.65
CA ARG A 560 36.62 40.59 8.41
C ARG A 560 37.84 40.43 7.49
N ASN A 561 38.02 41.43 6.61
CA ASN A 561 39.06 41.53 5.57
C ASN A 561 39.10 40.40 4.51
N THR A 562 38.09 39.55 4.45
CA THR A 562 37.99 38.42 3.51
C THR A 562 36.86 38.64 2.50
N ILE A 563 37.07 38.32 1.23
CA ILE A 563 35.99 38.29 0.23
C ILE A 563 35.23 36.97 0.39
N VAL A 564 33.92 37.05 0.63
CA VAL A 564 33.06 35.91 0.99
C VAL A 564 31.84 35.81 0.09
N ALA A 565 31.26 34.61 0.01
CA ALA A 565 29.92 34.38 -0.52
C ALA A 565 28.95 34.16 0.65
N ILE A 566 27.86 34.91 0.69
CA ILE A 566 26.85 34.91 1.77
C ILE A 566 25.52 34.43 1.18
N LYS A 567 25.15 33.18 1.46
CA LYS A 567 23.90 32.53 1.03
C LYS A 567 22.82 32.76 2.08
N MET A 568 21.82 33.56 1.75
CA MET A 568 20.65 33.85 2.59
C MET A 568 19.51 32.91 2.22
N LEU A 569 19.23 31.93 3.08
CA LEU A 569 18.13 30.97 2.90
C LEU A 569 16.79 31.61 3.26
N CYS A 570 15.74 31.39 2.45
CA CYS A 570 14.42 31.97 2.69
C CYS A 570 13.81 31.53 4.03
N SER A 571 13.50 32.51 4.89
CA SER A 571 12.92 32.37 6.22
C SER A 571 11.56 31.64 6.24
N ASP A 572 10.75 31.90 5.22
CA ASP A 572 9.29 31.71 5.29
C ASP A 572 8.84 30.25 5.14
N ASN A 573 9.79 29.36 4.85
CA ASN A 573 9.56 27.93 4.67
C ASN A 573 10.33 27.10 5.70
N LEU A 574 9.65 26.14 6.33
CA LEU A 574 10.26 25.11 7.18
C LEU A 574 11.39 24.33 6.47
N GLN A 575 11.41 24.35 5.14
CA GLN A 575 12.48 23.81 4.31
C GLN A 575 13.81 24.56 4.48
N GLY A 576 13.81 25.90 4.51
CA GLY A 576 15.03 26.71 4.64
C GLY A 576 15.79 26.42 5.94
N GLN A 577 15.07 26.36 7.07
CA GLN A 577 15.66 25.94 8.35
C GLN A 577 16.22 24.51 8.32
N SER A 578 15.60 23.60 7.57
CA SER A 578 16.10 22.22 7.43
C SER A 578 17.40 22.16 6.60
N GLN A 579 17.49 22.95 5.53
CA GLN A 579 18.66 23.08 4.67
C GLN A 579 19.82 23.74 5.45
N PHE A 580 19.57 24.87 6.11
CA PHE A 580 20.54 25.58 6.95
C PHE A 580 21.20 24.65 7.98
N ARG A 581 20.39 23.95 8.79
CA ARG A 581 20.90 23.06 9.84
C ARG A 581 21.68 21.88 9.24
N GLN A 582 21.22 21.32 8.13
CA GLN A 582 21.89 20.18 7.50
C GLN A 582 23.25 20.59 6.91
N GLU A 583 23.30 21.74 6.22
CA GLU A 583 24.51 22.25 5.58
C GLU A 583 25.58 22.64 6.62
N VAL A 584 25.19 23.31 7.73
CA VAL A 584 26.10 23.55 8.88
C VAL A 584 26.58 22.24 9.50
N VAL A 585 25.68 21.26 9.73
CA VAL A 585 26.02 19.98 10.38
C VAL A 585 26.93 19.10 9.51
N VAL A 586 26.88 19.22 8.18
CA VAL A 586 27.80 18.53 7.26
C VAL A 586 29.13 19.28 7.16
N LEU A 587 29.12 20.56 6.76
CA LEU A 587 30.35 21.30 6.43
C LEU A 587 31.21 21.67 7.66
N SER A 588 30.63 21.70 8.88
CA SER A 588 31.43 21.75 10.11
C SER A 588 32.26 20.50 10.38
N ARG A 589 31.99 19.38 9.69
CA ARG A 589 32.61 18.05 9.93
C ARG A 589 33.49 17.55 8.79
N VAL A 590 33.39 18.14 7.59
CA VAL A 590 34.09 17.65 6.38
C VAL A 590 34.92 18.78 5.75
N ARG A 591 36.17 18.48 5.38
CA ARG A 591 37.08 19.40 4.67
C ARG A 591 37.91 18.63 3.66
N HIS A 592 37.90 19.06 2.40
CA HIS A 592 38.61 18.45 1.28
C HIS A 592 38.80 19.54 0.20
N PRO A 593 39.90 19.54 -0.59
CA PRO A 593 40.22 20.63 -1.53
C PRO A 593 39.13 20.92 -2.56
N ASN A 594 38.37 19.90 -2.97
CA ASN A 594 37.26 20.02 -3.93
C ASN A 594 35.87 20.11 -3.27
N LEU A 595 35.80 20.58 -2.01
CA LEU A 595 34.56 21.00 -1.34
C LEU A 595 34.63 22.50 -1.04
N VAL A 596 33.48 23.20 -1.09
CA VAL A 596 33.42 24.61 -0.69
C VAL A 596 33.56 24.74 0.82
N THR A 597 34.49 25.60 1.25
CA THR A 597 34.75 25.86 2.67
C THR A 597 33.67 26.76 3.27
N LEU A 598 32.90 26.23 4.23
CA LEU A 598 32.10 27.05 5.15
C LEU A 598 33.05 27.80 6.12
N ILE A 599 32.96 29.12 6.13
CA ILE A 599 33.70 30.02 7.02
C ILE A 599 32.92 30.23 8.32
N GLY A 600 31.59 30.33 8.25
CA GLY A 600 30.71 30.46 9.40
C GLY A 600 29.23 30.62 9.01
N SER A 601 28.39 31.00 9.97
CA SER A 601 26.94 31.07 9.79
C SER A 601 26.29 32.14 10.67
N CYS A 602 25.15 32.66 10.24
CA CYS A 602 24.28 33.56 11.00
C CYS A 602 22.94 32.87 11.27
N SER A 603 22.71 32.43 12.52
CA SER A 603 21.48 31.74 12.90
C SER A 603 20.25 32.65 12.85
N GLU A 604 20.43 33.96 13.09
CA GLU A 604 19.35 34.97 13.11
C GLU A 604 18.61 35.07 11.77
N ALA A 605 19.34 34.97 10.66
CA ALA A 605 18.83 35.20 9.30
C ALA A 605 19.07 34.02 8.34
N LEU A 606 19.36 32.83 8.89
CA LEU A 606 19.68 31.60 8.12
C LEU A 606 20.79 31.80 7.06
N GLY A 607 21.76 32.67 7.37
CA GLY A 607 22.85 33.04 6.48
C GLY A 607 24.03 32.08 6.57
N LEU A 608 24.55 31.60 5.44
CA LEU A 608 25.73 30.74 5.37
C LEU A 608 26.86 31.49 4.68
N VAL A 609 28.04 31.52 5.29
CA VAL A 609 29.21 32.30 4.82
C VAL A 609 30.29 31.33 4.34
N TYR A 610 30.68 31.46 3.08
CA TYR A 610 31.65 30.60 2.41
C TYR A 610 32.80 31.42 1.80
N GLU A 611 33.85 30.72 1.38
CA GLU A 611 34.85 31.28 0.45
C GLU A 611 34.18 31.78 -0.86
N PHE A 612 34.61 32.94 -1.36
CA PHE A 612 34.13 33.45 -2.65
C PHE A 612 34.91 32.82 -3.81
N LEU A 613 34.19 32.22 -4.77
CA LEU A 613 34.77 31.52 -5.92
C LEU A 613 34.48 32.33 -7.20
N PRO A 614 35.50 32.96 -7.81
CA PRO A 614 35.29 34.05 -8.77
C PRO A 614 34.89 33.61 -10.18
N ASN A 615 35.04 32.33 -10.53
CA ASN A 615 34.69 31.80 -11.86
C ASN A 615 33.27 31.22 -11.93
N GLY A 616 32.41 31.48 -10.93
CA GLY A 616 31.01 31.09 -10.94
C GLY A 616 30.78 29.58 -10.82
N SER A 617 29.66 29.11 -11.35
CA SER A 617 29.31 27.69 -11.45
C SER A 617 29.78 27.06 -12.76
N LEU A 618 29.86 25.73 -12.76
CA LEU A 618 30.16 24.95 -13.96
C LEU A 618 29.02 25.02 -15.00
N GLU A 619 27.79 25.38 -14.61
CA GLU A 619 26.67 25.58 -15.54
C GLU A 619 26.92 26.85 -16.38
N ASP A 620 27.14 27.98 -15.73
CA ASP A 620 27.49 29.28 -16.32
C ASP A 620 28.71 29.16 -17.26
N ARG A 621 29.71 28.39 -16.82
CA ARG A 621 30.98 28.19 -17.55
C ARG A 621 30.91 27.16 -18.69
N LEU A 622 29.91 26.28 -18.72
CA LEU A 622 29.58 25.49 -19.89
C LEU A 622 28.70 26.27 -20.87
N ALA A 623 27.79 27.12 -20.37
CA ALA A 623 27.01 28.07 -21.17
C ALA A 623 27.86 29.21 -21.77
N CYS A 624 29.14 29.34 -21.36
CA CYS A 624 30.05 30.43 -21.74
C CYS A 624 29.48 31.83 -21.40
N GLU A 625 28.74 31.92 -20.30
CA GLU A 625 28.07 33.14 -19.85
C GLU A 625 29.08 34.27 -19.61
N ASN A 626 28.63 35.53 -19.74
CA ASN A 626 29.47 36.73 -19.70
C ASN A 626 30.61 36.73 -20.74
N ASN A 627 30.43 36.02 -21.86
CA ASN A 627 31.44 35.80 -22.90
C ASN A 627 32.74 35.12 -22.38
N THR A 628 32.62 34.30 -21.34
CA THR A 628 33.77 33.56 -20.79
C THR A 628 34.20 32.45 -21.76
N PRO A 629 35.52 32.23 -21.98
CA PRO A 629 35.99 31.29 -22.99
C PRO A 629 35.58 29.84 -22.66
N PRO A 630 35.34 28.97 -23.67
CA PRO A 630 35.03 27.56 -23.44
C PRO A 630 36.07 26.86 -22.56
N LEU A 631 35.61 25.98 -21.66
CA LEU A 631 36.50 25.14 -20.88
C LEU A 631 37.16 24.10 -21.80
N THR A 632 38.50 24.05 -21.85
CA THR A 632 39.22 23.08 -22.68
C THR A 632 39.06 21.66 -22.16
N TRP A 633 39.24 20.65 -23.02
CA TRP A 633 39.07 19.25 -22.64
C TRP A 633 39.97 18.81 -21.47
N GLN A 634 41.17 19.39 -21.33
CA GLN A 634 42.06 19.08 -20.20
C GLN A 634 41.46 19.59 -18.89
N VAL A 635 40.88 20.80 -18.87
CA VAL A 635 40.22 21.38 -17.70
C VAL A 635 38.95 20.58 -17.36
N ARG A 636 38.13 20.24 -18.37
CA ARG A 636 36.94 19.39 -18.17
C ARG A 636 37.30 18.01 -17.61
N THR A 637 38.37 17.39 -18.10
CA THR A 637 38.87 16.10 -17.59
C THR A 637 39.40 16.22 -16.17
N ARG A 638 40.09 17.32 -15.82
CA ARG A 638 40.53 17.61 -14.44
C ARG A 638 39.33 17.74 -13.49
N ILE A 639 38.30 18.49 -13.89
CA ILE A 639 37.05 18.69 -13.13
C ILE A 639 36.35 17.34 -12.85
N ILE A 640 36.31 16.41 -13.81
CA ILE A 640 35.78 15.05 -13.58
C ILE A 640 36.51 14.33 -12.43
N GLY A 641 37.84 14.42 -12.37
CA GLY A 641 38.64 13.84 -11.30
C GLY A 641 38.48 14.53 -9.94
N GLU A 642 38.40 15.85 -9.95
CA GLU A 642 38.19 16.70 -8.76
C GLU A 642 36.82 16.42 -8.09
N ILE A 643 35.75 16.39 -8.88
CA ILE A 643 34.39 16.03 -8.41
C ILE A 643 34.40 14.60 -7.84
N PHE A 644 35.04 13.65 -8.53
CA PHE A 644 35.09 12.28 -8.04
C PHE A 644 35.86 12.13 -6.73
N SER A 645 36.97 12.86 -6.55
CA SER A 645 37.71 12.89 -5.29
C SER A 645 36.85 13.38 -4.14
N ALA A 646 36.04 14.44 -4.36
CA ALA A 646 35.07 14.92 -3.38
C ALA A 646 34.02 13.85 -3.02
N LEU A 647 33.45 13.15 -4.01
CA LEU A 647 32.48 12.08 -3.76
C LEU A 647 33.11 10.92 -2.97
N VAL A 648 34.32 10.47 -3.33
CA VAL A 648 35.05 9.42 -2.59
C VAL A 648 35.24 9.80 -1.13
N PHE A 649 35.62 11.05 -0.86
CA PHE A 649 35.79 11.56 0.50
C PHE A 649 34.46 11.61 1.28
N LEU A 650 33.39 12.14 0.69
CA LEU A 650 32.06 12.19 1.32
C LEU A 650 31.51 10.78 1.63
N HIS A 651 31.62 9.85 0.69
CA HIS A 651 31.10 8.48 0.81
C HIS A 651 31.94 7.60 1.75
N SER A 652 33.23 7.92 1.94
CA SER A 652 34.12 7.20 2.88
C SER A 652 34.19 7.82 4.29
N THR A 653 33.53 8.97 4.51
CA THR A 653 33.47 9.68 5.79
C THR A 653 32.91 8.79 6.91
N LYS A 654 33.51 8.91 8.11
CA LYS A 654 33.16 8.13 9.32
C LYS A 654 32.73 9.09 10.45
N PRO A 655 31.83 8.69 11.36
CA PRO A 655 31.20 7.36 11.49
C PRO A 655 30.09 7.08 10.46
N HIS A 656 29.58 8.12 9.79
CA HIS A 656 28.47 8.02 8.83
C HIS A 656 28.88 8.62 7.48
N PRO A 657 28.71 7.89 6.36
CA PRO A 657 28.86 8.46 5.03
C PRO A 657 27.92 9.64 4.80
N VAL A 658 28.40 10.63 4.05
CA VAL A 658 27.61 11.74 3.52
C VAL A 658 27.22 11.40 2.07
N ILE A 659 25.94 11.51 1.72
CA ILE A 659 25.47 11.51 0.32
C ILE A 659 25.14 12.95 -0.05
N HIS A 660 25.55 13.41 -1.24
CA HIS A 660 25.34 14.79 -1.70
C HIS A 660 23.86 15.08 -2.01
N GLY A 661 23.23 14.24 -2.84
CA GLY A 661 21.79 14.27 -3.13
C GLY A 661 21.35 15.18 -4.27
N ASP A 662 22.04 16.29 -4.54
CA ASP A 662 21.75 17.20 -5.67
C ASP A 662 23.05 17.59 -6.41
N LEU A 663 23.80 16.59 -6.90
CA LEU A 663 25.01 16.84 -7.68
C LEU A 663 24.65 17.28 -9.11
N LYS A 664 25.08 18.49 -9.52
CA LYS A 664 24.85 19.08 -10.85
C LYS A 664 25.85 20.22 -11.12
N PRO A 665 26.04 20.68 -12.37
CA PRO A 665 26.93 21.78 -12.74
C PRO A 665 26.74 23.06 -11.92
N ALA A 666 25.49 23.51 -11.69
CA ALA A 666 25.22 24.69 -10.86
C ALA A 666 25.73 24.59 -9.41
N ASN A 667 25.87 23.37 -8.88
CA ASN A 667 26.38 23.11 -7.53
C ASN A 667 27.90 22.82 -7.52
N ILE A 668 28.57 22.89 -8.67
CA ILE A 668 30.02 22.72 -8.81
C ILE A 668 30.61 24.10 -9.16
N LEU A 669 31.25 24.74 -8.18
CA LEU A 669 31.80 26.10 -8.31
C LEU A 669 33.28 26.06 -8.67
N LEU A 670 33.78 27.07 -9.39
CA LEU A 670 35.17 27.13 -9.86
C LEU A 670 35.99 28.25 -9.16
N ASP A 671 37.15 27.89 -8.62
CA ASP A 671 38.12 28.84 -8.06
C ASP A 671 38.83 29.67 -9.17
N ALA A 672 39.72 30.59 -8.77
CA ALA A 672 40.49 31.41 -9.70
C ALA A 672 41.35 30.63 -10.71
N ASN A 673 41.72 29.38 -10.40
CA ASN A 673 42.53 28.47 -11.20
C ASN A 673 41.69 27.43 -11.97
N LEU A 674 40.35 27.61 -11.98
CA LEU A 674 39.34 26.66 -12.48
C LEU A 674 39.34 25.30 -11.76
N VAL A 675 39.85 25.23 -10.52
CA VAL A 675 39.72 24.05 -9.66
C VAL A 675 38.29 24.01 -9.14
N SER A 676 37.63 22.88 -9.33
CA SER A 676 36.23 22.69 -8.96
C SER A 676 36.05 22.36 -7.48
N LYS A 677 34.96 22.90 -6.91
CA LYS A 677 34.53 22.70 -5.53
C LYS A 677 33.03 22.43 -5.47
N LEU A 678 32.66 21.30 -4.87
CA LEU A 678 31.26 20.90 -4.70
C LEU A 678 30.59 21.70 -3.56
N SER A 679 29.34 22.10 -3.78
CA SER A 679 28.57 23.05 -2.97
C SER A 679 27.09 22.66 -2.84
N ASP A 680 26.35 23.37 -1.98
CA ASP A 680 24.94 23.16 -1.61
C ASP A 680 24.62 21.81 -0.93
N PHE A 681 25.05 21.70 0.33
CA PHE A 681 24.82 20.53 1.16
C PHE A 681 23.43 20.52 1.83
N GLY A 682 22.51 21.41 1.43
CA GLY A 682 21.20 21.56 2.05
C GLY A 682 20.25 20.35 1.87
N ILE A 683 20.53 19.46 0.92
CA ILE A 683 19.78 18.20 0.70
C ILE A 683 20.59 16.97 1.16
N SER A 684 21.89 17.14 1.45
CA SER A 684 22.81 16.03 1.73
C SER A 684 22.45 15.25 2.98
N CYS A 685 22.62 13.92 2.96
CA CYS A 685 22.19 13.04 4.05
C CYS A 685 23.37 12.39 4.80
N LEU A 686 23.26 12.34 6.13
CA LEU A 686 24.12 11.56 7.01
C LEU A 686 23.50 10.18 7.25
N LEU A 687 24.14 9.13 6.74
CA LEU A 687 23.65 7.75 6.83
C LEU A 687 23.87 7.12 8.21
N VAL A 688 22.93 7.35 9.13
CA VAL A 688 22.89 6.67 10.43
C VAL A 688 22.61 5.18 10.22
N LYS A 689 23.55 4.32 10.63
CA LYS A 689 23.40 2.87 10.57
C LYS A 689 22.40 2.41 11.63
N SER A 690 21.15 2.14 11.22
CA SER A 690 20.22 1.38 12.06
C SER A 690 20.68 -0.08 12.14
N SER A 691 20.50 -0.73 13.30
CA SER A 691 21.25 -1.94 13.68
C SER A 691 20.84 -3.24 12.96
N THR A 692 20.05 -3.18 11.89
CA THR A 692 19.59 -4.36 11.14
C THR A 692 19.65 -4.14 9.62
N MET A 693 20.34 -5.09 8.96
CA MET A 693 20.61 -5.17 7.51
C MET A 693 21.63 -4.18 6.92
N SER A 694 22.45 -4.69 6.00
CA SER A 694 23.70 -4.06 5.56
C SER A 694 23.52 -3.11 4.37
N THR A 695 22.66 -2.10 4.53
CA THR A 695 22.37 -1.12 3.47
C THR A 695 22.30 0.30 4.01
N SER A 696 23.23 1.14 3.55
CA SER A 696 23.30 2.56 3.89
C SER A 696 22.29 3.36 3.05
N ILE A 697 21.04 3.39 3.51
CA ILE A 697 19.88 3.96 2.83
C ILE A 697 19.27 5.09 3.67
N TYR A 698 18.92 6.19 3.03
CA TYR A 698 17.99 7.19 3.58
C TYR A 698 16.67 7.15 2.83
N GLN A 699 15.55 6.94 3.53
CA GLN A 699 14.21 6.95 2.94
C GLN A 699 13.52 8.30 3.17
N THR A 700 13.13 8.98 2.09
CA THR A 700 12.26 10.17 2.13
C THR A 700 10.95 9.90 1.40
N THR A 701 9.84 10.45 1.93
CA THR A 701 8.53 10.41 1.26
C THR A 701 8.35 11.48 0.18
N ASN A 702 9.37 12.31 -0.05
CA ASN A 702 9.42 13.28 -1.14
C ASN A 702 10.88 13.43 -1.61
N PRO A 703 11.26 12.87 -2.77
CA PRO A 703 12.57 13.11 -3.37
C PRO A 703 12.82 14.61 -3.58
N ARG A 704 14.07 15.03 -3.39
CA ARG A 704 14.54 16.41 -3.58
C ARG A 704 15.81 16.38 -4.42
N GLY A 705 15.92 17.31 -5.36
CA GLY A 705 17.04 17.42 -6.28
C GLY A 705 16.56 17.91 -7.65
N THR A 706 17.47 17.96 -8.61
CA THR A 706 17.23 18.51 -9.96
C THR A 706 16.90 17.38 -10.95
N PHE A 707 15.72 17.41 -11.58
CA PHE A 707 15.12 16.24 -12.24
C PHE A 707 15.98 15.51 -13.28
N SER A 708 16.78 16.23 -14.07
CA SER A 708 17.68 15.62 -15.07
C SER A 708 18.88 14.88 -14.47
N TYR A 709 19.19 15.11 -13.19
CA TYR A 709 20.33 14.54 -12.47
C TYR A 709 19.90 13.51 -11.41
N MET A 710 18.60 13.42 -11.07
CA MET A 710 18.11 12.52 -10.02
C MET A 710 18.08 11.06 -10.48
N ASP A 711 18.61 10.18 -9.63
CA ASP A 711 18.57 8.72 -9.78
C ASP A 711 17.12 8.20 -9.96
N PRO A 712 16.81 7.47 -11.05
CA PRO A 712 15.45 6.98 -11.32
C PRO A 712 14.96 5.97 -10.27
N GLU A 713 15.87 5.20 -9.64
CA GLU A 713 15.49 4.37 -8.50
C GLU A 713 15.18 5.22 -7.26
N PHE A 714 15.90 6.33 -7.02
CA PHE A 714 15.59 7.26 -5.93
C PHE A 714 14.23 7.94 -6.13
N LEU A 715 13.92 8.37 -7.35
CA LEU A 715 12.60 8.92 -7.71
C LEU A 715 11.46 7.92 -7.49
N THR A 716 11.71 6.63 -7.72
CA THR A 716 10.70 5.56 -7.62
C THR A 716 10.53 5.03 -6.19
N THR A 717 11.63 4.91 -5.44
CA THR A 717 11.66 4.25 -4.12
C THR A 717 11.68 5.23 -2.93
N GLY A 718 12.12 6.47 -3.16
CA GLY A 718 12.47 7.42 -2.09
C GLY A 718 13.79 7.10 -1.37
N GLU A 719 14.54 6.08 -1.81
CA GLU A 719 15.81 5.65 -1.21
C GLU A 719 17.01 6.39 -1.81
N LEU A 720 17.58 7.33 -1.06
CA LEU A 720 18.83 8.01 -1.41
C LEU A 720 20.02 7.15 -0.96
N THR A 721 20.99 6.94 -1.85
CA THR A 721 22.19 6.12 -1.61
C THR A 721 23.44 6.76 -2.22
N ALA A 722 24.63 6.29 -1.84
CA ALA A 722 25.89 6.65 -2.50
C ALA A 722 25.84 6.45 -4.03
N ARG A 723 25.14 5.40 -4.52
CA ARG A 723 24.98 5.13 -5.95
C ARG A 723 23.98 6.06 -6.65
N SER A 724 23.30 6.94 -5.92
CA SER A 724 22.47 8.00 -6.46
C SER A 724 23.34 9.19 -6.89
N ASP A 725 24.33 9.58 -6.09
CA ASP A 725 25.34 10.58 -6.52
C ASP A 725 26.16 10.08 -7.72
N ILE A 726 26.47 8.78 -7.79
CA ILE A 726 27.16 8.18 -8.96
C ILE A 726 26.34 8.33 -10.26
N TYR A 727 25.01 8.21 -10.19
CA TYR A 727 24.14 8.46 -11.34
C TYR A 727 24.23 9.92 -11.80
N SER A 728 24.09 10.86 -10.86
CA SER A 728 24.22 12.30 -11.14
C SER A 728 25.60 12.64 -11.72
N PHE A 729 26.66 12.01 -11.21
CA PHE A 729 28.03 12.15 -11.70
C PHE A 729 28.20 11.61 -13.14
N GLY A 730 27.53 10.49 -13.48
CA GLY A 730 27.47 9.99 -14.86
C GLY A 730 26.90 11.01 -15.83
N ILE A 731 25.75 11.63 -15.47
CA ILE A 731 25.12 12.70 -16.26
C ILE A 731 26.03 13.94 -16.38
N VAL A 732 26.82 14.28 -15.34
CA VAL A 732 27.80 15.39 -15.39
C VAL A 732 28.99 15.06 -16.31
N ILE A 733 29.50 13.82 -16.32
CA ILE A 733 30.56 13.39 -17.26
C ILE A 733 30.07 13.53 -18.70
N LEU A 734 28.87 13.05 -19.02
CA LEU A 734 28.34 13.12 -20.39
C LEU A 734 28.21 14.56 -20.89
N GLN A 735 27.80 15.50 -20.03
CA GLN A 735 27.74 16.92 -20.37
C GLN A 735 29.13 17.53 -20.57
N LEU A 736 30.10 17.19 -19.70
CA LEU A 736 31.47 17.70 -19.83
C LEU A 736 32.14 17.26 -21.14
N VAL A 737 31.89 16.05 -21.63
CA VAL A 737 32.44 15.59 -22.92
C VAL A 737 31.69 16.14 -24.13
N THR A 738 30.36 16.27 -24.06
CA THR A 738 29.53 16.56 -25.26
C THR A 738 29.03 18.00 -25.37
N GLY A 739 29.06 18.79 -24.29
CA GLY A 739 28.50 20.15 -24.25
C GLY A 739 26.97 20.21 -24.38
N LYS A 740 26.27 19.06 -24.44
CA LYS A 740 24.82 18.99 -24.67
C LYS A 740 24.03 19.09 -23.36
N PRO A 741 22.77 19.54 -23.36
CA PRO A 741 21.94 19.62 -22.14
C PRO A 741 21.72 18.26 -21.47
N ALA A 742 21.55 18.26 -20.15
CA ALA A 742 21.36 17.07 -19.32
C ALA A 742 20.18 16.15 -19.72
N LEU A 743 19.11 16.69 -20.31
CA LEU A 743 17.89 15.94 -20.60
C LEU A 743 18.04 15.09 -21.88
N GLY A 744 17.93 13.77 -21.74
CA GLY A 744 18.03 12.82 -22.86
C GLY A 744 19.48 12.46 -23.26
N ILE A 745 20.48 13.05 -22.61
CA ILE A 745 21.91 12.90 -22.98
C ILE A 745 22.41 11.45 -22.96
N GLY A 746 21.93 10.62 -22.02
CA GLY A 746 22.26 9.20 -21.98
C GLY A 746 21.83 8.48 -23.26
N ARG A 747 20.57 8.64 -23.67
CA ARG A 747 20.04 8.06 -24.91
C ARG A 747 20.77 8.55 -26.15
N ALA A 748 21.06 9.86 -26.24
CA ALA A 748 21.81 10.38 -27.38
C ALA A 748 23.20 9.72 -27.52
N VAL A 749 23.84 9.37 -26.39
CA VAL A 749 25.14 8.68 -26.34
C VAL A 749 24.99 7.16 -26.57
N GLU A 750 23.88 6.55 -26.15
CA GLU A 750 23.52 5.16 -26.48
C GLU A 750 23.24 5.01 -28.00
N ASP A 751 22.36 5.84 -28.56
CA ASP A 751 22.01 5.89 -29.99
C ASP A 751 23.24 6.08 -30.90
N ALA A 752 24.21 6.88 -30.45
CA ALA A 752 25.46 7.13 -31.19
C ALA A 752 26.51 6.02 -30.96
N LEU A 753 26.47 5.29 -29.83
CA LEU A 753 27.30 4.10 -29.62
C LEU A 753 26.82 2.95 -30.51
N GLU A 754 25.52 2.77 -30.68
CA GLU A 754 24.95 1.74 -31.58
C GLU A 754 25.29 1.97 -33.06
N LYS A 755 25.48 3.23 -33.46
CA LYS A 755 25.86 3.63 -34.84
C LYS A 755 27.36 3.84 -35.04
N ASP A 756 28.15 3.75 -33.97
CA ASP A 756 29.55 4.20 -33.84
C ASP A 756 29.81 5.69 -34.22
N GLU A 757 28.76 6.52 -34.19
CA GLU A 757 28.76 7.97 -34.45
C GLU A 757 29.27 8.82 -33.26
N LEU A 758 29.85 8.20 -32.23
CA LEU A 758 30.21 8.87 -30.96
C LEU A 758 31.10 10.10 -31.11
N GLU A 759 31.95 10.16 -32.14
CA GLU A 759 32.83 11.30 -32.41
C GLU A 759 32.04 12.58 -32.74
N LEU A 760 30.85 12.45 -33.35
CA LEU A 760 29.93 13.54 -33.67
C LEU A 760 29.20 14.13 -32.43
N LEU A 761 29.35 13.50 -31.26
CA LEU A 761 28.82 14.02 -30.00
C LEU A 761 29.84 14.82 -29.20
N VAL A 762 31.13 14.75 -29.52
CA VAL A 762 32.21 15.35 -28.73
C VAL A 762 32.24 16.86 -28.92
N ASP A 763 32.39 17.61 -27.82
CA ASP A 763 32.33 19.07 -27.84
C ASP A 763 33.59 19.70 -28.46
N GLN A 764 33.48 20.09 -29.73
CA GLN A 764 34.53 20.76 -30.49
C GLN A 764 34.94 22.12 -29.90
N SER A 765 34.07 22.78 -29.12
CA SER A 765 34.42 24.05 -28.45
C SER A 765 35.48 23.87 -27.34
N ALA A 766 35.64 22.65 -26.83
CA ALA A 766 36.67 22.30 -25.85
C ALA A 766 38.08 22.10 -26.48
N GLY A 767 38.21 22.28 -27.79
CA GLY A 767 39.40 21.99 -28.58
C GLY A 767 39.50 20.52 -29.02
N GLU A 768 40.67 20.13 -29.51
CA GLU A 768 40.94 18.77 -30.02
C GLU A 768 40.93 17.72 -28.89
N TRP A 769 39.75 17.22 -28.54
CA TRP A 769 39.57 16.04 -27.69
C TRP A 769 40.25 14.81 -28.31
N PRO A 770 41.14 14.10 -27.59
CA PRO A 770 41.62 12.80 -28.04
C PRO A 770 40.45 11.80 -27.99
N PHE A 771 39.94 11.36 -29.14
CA PHE A 771 38.71 10.54 -29.23
C PHE A 771 38.73 9.29 -28.33
N VAL A 772 39.89 8.62 -28.20
CA VAL A 772 40.07 7.46 -27.30
C VAL A 772 39.82 7.81 -25.82
N GLN A 773 40.07 9.06 -25.41
CA GLN A 773 39.78 9.55 -24.06
C GLN A 773 38.30 9.95 -23.92
N ALA A 774 37.76 10.67 -24.91
CA ALA A 774 36.34 11.04 -24.96
C ALA A 774 35.43 9.80 -24.92
N LYS A 775 35.67 8.79 -25.79
CA LYS A 775 34.93 7.52 -25.82
C LYS A 775 34.99 6.77 -24.48
N LYS A 776 36.15 6.78 -23.79
CA LYS A 776 36.28 6.20 -22.44
C LYS A 776 35.46 6.95 -21.39
N LEU A 777 35.47 8.27 -21.41
CA LEU A 777 34.65 9.09 -20.50
C LEU A 777 33.15 8.92 -20.77
N MET A 778 32.73 8.87 -22.04
CA MET A 778 31.32 8.67 -22.41
C MET A 778 30.81 7.29 -21.98
N LEU A 779 31.59 6.22 -22.21
CA LEU A 779 31.26 4.87 -21.74
C LEU A 779 31.20 4.80 -20.20
N LEU A 780 32.10 5.47 -19.48
CA LEU A 780 32.04 5.58 -18.03
C LEU A 780 30.81 6.38 -17.57
N GLY A 781 30.46 7.45 -18.28
CA GLY A 781 29.26 8.25 -18.05
C GLY A 781 27.98 7.42 -18.16
N LEU A 782 27.85 6.58 -19.21
CA LEU A 782 26.76 5.62 -19.34
C LEU A 782 26.74 4.59 -18.21
N GLN A 783 27.87 3.97 -17.88
CA GLN A 783 27.95 2.98 -16.78
C GLN A 783 27.55 3.58 -15.42
N CYS A 784 27.88 4.84 -15.17
CA CYS A 784 27.46 5.57 -13.98
C CYS A 784 25.96 5.97 -14.04
N ALA A 785 25.46 6.41 -15.20
CA ALA A 785 24.08 6.85 -15.43
C ALA A 785 23.09 5.71 -15.75
N GLU A 786 23.53 4.45 -15.74
CA GLU A 786 22.69 3.26 -15.95
C GLU A 786 21.49 3.25 -15.00
N LEU A 787 20.30 2.96 -15.54
CA LEU A 787 19.02 3.06 -14.83
C LEU A 787 19.00 2.15 -13.59
N SER A 788 19.58 0.95 -13.70
CA SER A 788 19.65 -0.05 -12.63
C SER A 788 20.81 0.23 -11.65
N ARG A 789 20.50 0.63 -10.41
CA ARG A 789 21.46 0.85 -9.31
C ARG A 789 22.34 -0.38 -8.99
N ARG A 790 21.92 -1.58 -9.40
CA ARG A 790 22.68 -2.83 -9.28
C ARG A 790 23.76 -3.01 -10.37
N ARG A 791 23.61 -2.36 -11.52
CA ARG A 791 24.53 -2.43 -12.67
C ARG A 791 25.58 -1.30 -12.66
N ARG A 792 25.25 -0.14 -12.06
CA ARG A 792 26.21 0.94 -11.80
C ARG A 792 27.44 0.44 -11.02
N PRO A 793 28.65 1.01 -11.25
CA PRO A 793 29.87 0.66 -10.52
C PRO A 793 29.65 0.58 -9.00
N CYS A 794 29.97 -0.58 -8.42
CA CYS A 794 29.63 -0.88 -7.03
C CYS A 794 30.73 -0.46 -6.03
N ARG A 795 31.97 -0.30 -6.51
CA ARG A 795 33.10 0.27 -5.76
C ARG A 795 33.60 1.52 -6.48
N MET A 796 34.05 2.49 -5.71
CA MET A 796 34.61 3.74 -6.25
C MET A 796 36.02 3.55 -6.83
N SER A 797 36.72 2.48 -6.45
CA SER A 797 37.96 2.04 -7.11
C SER A 797 37.79 1.85 -8.61
N ASP A 798 36.67 1.26 -9.02
CA ASP A 798 36.48 0.76 -10.38
C ASP A 798 36.32 1.95 -11.36
N VAL A 799 35.66 3.01 -10.89
CA VAL A 799 35.55 4.31 -11.56
C VAL A 799 36.87 5.07 -11.53
N TRP A 800 37.57 5.09 -10.39
CA TRP A 800 38.86 5.76 -10.26
C TRP A 800 39.95 5.20 -11.18
N CYS A 801 39.99 3.87 -11.37
CA CYS A 801 40.91 3.21 -12.29
C CYS A 801 40.74 3.67 -13.76
N VAL A 802 39.57 4.17 -14.15
CA VAL A 802 39.34 4.78 -15.48
C VAL A 802 39.70 6.27 -15.47
N ILE A 803 39.35 7.00 -14.41
CA ILE A 803 39.56 8.45 -14.31
C ILE A 803 41.04 8.81 -14.12
N GLU A 804 41.77 8.16 -13.21
CA GLU A 804 43.14 8.55 -12.83
C GLU A 804 44.11 8.59 -14.01
N PRO A 805 44.15 7.60 -14.94
CA PRO A 805 45.02 7.67 -16.11
C PRO A 805 44.63 8.81 -17.07
N LEU A 806 43.33 9.11 -17.20
CA LEU A 806 42.83 10.17 -18.07
C LEU A 806 43.18 11.55 -17.52
N VAL A 807 43.00 11.77 -16.21
CA VAL A 807 43.42 13.00 -15.52
C VAL A 807 44.93 13.20 -15.62
N LYS A 808 45.75 12.15 -15.40
CA LYS A 808 47.20 12.23 -15.59
C LYS A 808 47.58 12.60 -17.03
N THR A 809 46.90 12.01 -18.02
CA THR A 809 47.16 12.29 -19.44
C THR A 809 46.75 13.72 -19.82
N ALA A 810 45.62 14.20 -19.32
CA ALA A 810 45.17 15.59 -19.48
C ALA A 810 46.16 16.59 -18.88
N LEU A 811 46.65 16.34 -17.66
CA LEU A 811 47.64 17.19 -16.98
C LEU A 811 49.00 17.19 -17.71
N LEU A 812 49.42 16.06 -18.29
CA LEU A 812 50.63 15.99 -19.12
C LEU A 812 50.45 16.71 -20.47
N SER A 813 49.27 16.61 -21.08
CA SER A 813 48.92 17.32 -22.33
C SER A 813 48.66 18.82 -22.12
N ALA A 814 48.41 19.28 -20.90
CA ALA A 814 48.21 20.68 -20.56
C ALA A 814 49.53 21.47 -20.44
N LYS A 815 50.69 20.81 -20.60
CA LYS A 815 51.99 21.50 -20.68
C LYS A 815 52.03 22.41 -21.92
N PRO A 816 52.31 23.72 -21.77
CA PRO A 816 52.42 24.62 -22.91
C PRO A 816 53.60 24.23 -23.81
N LYS A 817 53.51 24.57 -25.10
CA LYS A 817 54.65 24.44 -26.02
C LYS A 817 55.75 25.42 -25.61
N SER A 818 56.94 24.89 -25.32
CA SER A 818 58.24 25.57 -25.22
C SER A 818 58.37 26.79 -24.30
N SER A 819 58.57 26.55 -23.00
CA SER A 819 59.70 27.12 -22.25
C SER A 819 60.00 26.27 -21.01
N VAL A 820 61.22 26.32 -20.48
CA VAL A 820 61.62 25.60 -19.26
C VAL A 820 61.66 26.58 -18.09
N GLU A 821 60.56 26.66 -17.35
CA GLU A 821 60.52 27.29 -16.03
C GLU A 821 59.82 26.37 -15.02
N SER A 822 60.45 26.18 -13.86
CA SER A 822 59.88 25.41 -12.76
C SER A 822 58.81 26.23 -12.05
N HIS A 823 57.58 25.70 -11.98
CA HIS A 823 56.45 26.37 -11.33
C HIS A 823 56.79 26.79 -9.90
N THR A 824 56.97 28.09 -9.71
CA THR A 824 57.22 28.71 -8.41
C THR A 824 55.88 29.18 -7.84
N PRO A 825 55.51 28.80 -6.59
CA PRO A 825 54.27 29.23 -5.97
C PRO A 825 54.08 30.75 -6.00
N PHE A 826 52.87 31.21 -6.36
CA PHE A 826 52.54 32.64 -6.48
C PHE A 826 52.83 33.46 -5.21
N CYS A 827 52.71 32.85 -4.03
CA CYS A 827 53.05 33.50 -2.75
C CYS A 827 54.55 33.84 -2.58
N PHE A 828 55.41 33.34 -3.46
CA PHE A 828 56.84 33.66 -3.51
C PHE A 828 57.16 34.78 -4.52
N LEU A 829 56.21 35.20 -5.35
CA LEU A 829 56.40 36.26 -6.35
C LEU A 829 56.08 37.64 -5.74
N CYS A 830 56.90 38.62 -6.04
CA CYS A 830 56.68 40.01 -5.63
C CYS A 830 55.49 40.60 -6.40
N PRO A 831 54.46 41.17 -5.75
CA PRO A 831 53.32 41.72 -6.47
C PRO A 831 53.66 42.89 -7.43
N ILE A 832 54.77 43.60 -7.20
CA ILE A 832 55.21 44.72 -8.05
C ILE A 832 55.96 44.22 -9.30
N SER A 833 56.92 43.30 -9.14
CA SER A 833 57.81 42.87 -10.24
C SER A 833 57.44 41.53 -10.87
N GLN A 834 56.56 40.76 -10.24
CA GLN A 834 56.22 39.36 -10.58
C GLN A 834 57.42 38.38 -10.53
N GLU A 835 58.58 38.82 -10.04
CA GLU A 835 59.77 37.99 -9.81
C GLU A 835 59.77 37.33 -8.43
N VAL A 836 60.53 36.23 -8.27
CA VAL A 836 60.73 35.55 -6.99
C VAL A 836 61.41 36.45 -5.95
N MET A 837 60.77 36.64 -4.80
CA MET A 837 61.29 37.48 -3.71
C MET A 837 62.55 36.87 -3.08
N ARG A 838 63.66 37.61 -3.15
CA ARG A 838 64.96 37.28 -2.54
C ARG A 838 65.08 37.85 -1.13
N ASN A 839 64.41 38.97 -0.86
CA ASN A 839 64.41 39.68 0.42
C ASN A 839 63.00 40.22 0.76
N PRO A 840 61.98 39.35 0.91
CA PRO A 840 60.59 39.77 1.14
C PRO A 840 60.41 40.64 2.40
N HIS A 841 59.64 41.73 2.27
CA HIS A 841 59.29 42.69 3.34
C HIS A 841 57.79 43.01 3.33
N ILE A 842 57.18 43.09 4.50
CA ILE A 842 55.77 43.47 4.72
C ILE A 842 55.66 45.00 4.81
N ALA A 843 54.67 45.59 4.13
CA ALA A 843 54.29 47.00 4.27
C ALA A 843 53.04 47.18 5.15
N ALA A 844 52.65 48.43 5.42
CA ALA A 844 51.51 48.76 6.29
C ALA A 844 50.13 48.29 5.79
N ASP A 845 50.03 47.84 4.55
CA ASP A 845 48.84 47.20 3.97
C ASP A 845 48.74 45.70 4.29
N GLY A 846 49.74 45.12 4.96
CA GLY A 846 49.86 43.70 5.26
C GLY A 846 50.39 42.84 4.11
N TYR A 847 50.63 43.41 2.92
CA TYR A 847 51.17 42.68 1.78
C TYR A 847 52.70 42.57 1.87
N THR A 848 53.23 41.46 1.36
CA THR A 848 54.67 41.23 1.27
C THR A 848 55.17 41.50 -0.15
N TYR A 849 56.28 42.22 -0.25
CA TYR A 849 56.91 42.68 -1.49
C TYR A 849 58.42 42.41 -1.45
N GLU A 850 59.08 42.38 -2.61
CA GLU A 850 60.56 42.45 -2.66
C GLU A 850 61.03 43.84 -2.17
N ALA A 851 62.03 43.85 -1.28
CA ALA A 851 62.48 45.02 -0.55
C ALA A 851 62.79 46.22 -1.46
N GLU A 852 63.54 45.99 -2.54
CA GLU A 852 64.00 47.07 -3.41
C GLU A 852 62.87 47.69 -4.23
N PHE A 853 61.87 46.90 -4.62
CA PHE A 853 60.70 47.40 -5.37
C PHE A 853 59.76 48.21 -4.47
N ILE A 854 59.46 47.75 -3.25
CA ILE A 854 58.61 48.52 -2.32
C ILE A 854 59.33 49.78 -1.78
N LYS A 855 60.65 49.70 -1.54
CA LYS A 855 61.45 50.90 -1.27
C LYS A 855 61.40 51.87 -2.44
N GLY A 856 61.66 51.42 -3.67
CA GLY A 856 61.64 52.27 -4.86
C GLY A 856 60.28 52.95 -5.07
N TRP A 857 59.19 52.23 -4.84
CA TRP A 857 57.84 52.78 -4.86
C TRP A 857 57.66 53.92 -3.85
N LEU A 858 58.02 53.70 -2.58
CA LEU A 858 57.93 54.73 -1.52
C LEU A 858 58.84 55.94 -1.79
N HIS A 859 60.08 55.71 -2.25
CA HIS A 859 61.02 56.79 -2.61
C HIS A 859 60.59 57.58 -3.85
N SER A 860 59.69 57.04 -4.69
CA SER A 860 59.08 57.77 -5.82
C SER A 860 57.98 58.78 -5.39
N GLY A 861 57.86 59.08 -4.09
CA GLY A 861 56.89 60.02 -3.53
C GLY A 861 55.48 59.44 -3.35
N ARG A 862 55.31 58.12 -3.47
CA ARG A 862 54.01 57.44 -3.39
C ARG A 862 53.76 56.96 -1.96
N SER A 863 52.77 57.54 -1.30
CA SER A 863 52.30 57.13 0.03
C SER A 863 51.17 56.08 -0.01
N THR A 864 50.85 55.52 -1.18
CA THR A 864 49.77 54.54 -1.38
C THR A 864 50.30 53.12 -1.58
N SER A 865 49.50 52.12 -1.20
CA SER A 865 49.76 50.70 -1.42
C SER A 865 49.85 50.39 -2.93
N PRO A 866 50.89 49.68 -3.40
CA PRO A 866 50.94 49.15 -4.76
C PRO A 866 49.76 48.21 -5.09
N MET A 867 49.28 47.45 -4.10
CA MET A 867 48.21 46.46 -4.27
C MET A 867 46.81 47.05 -4.19
N THR A 868 46.52 47.83 -3.14
CA THR A 868 45.15 48.33 -2.87
C THR A 868 44.90 49.74 -3.39
N LYS A 869 45.96 50.47 -3.76
CA LYS A 869 45.96 51.91 -4.12
C LYS A 869 45.50 52.87 -3.00
N LEU A 870 45.19 52.35 -1.81
CA LEU A 870 44.83 53.13 -0.62
C LEU A 870 46.09 53.71 0.06
N PRO A 871 45.98 54.81 0.83
CA PRO A 871 47.09 55.33 1.65
C PRO A 871 47.63 54.28 2.64
N LEU A 872 48.96 54.20 2.77
CA LEU A 872 49.63 53.36 3.75
C LEU A 872 49.64 54.05 5.13
N ALA A 873 49.29 53.31 6.19
CA ALA A 873 49.27 53.84 7.55
C ALA A 873 50.67 54.25 8.06
N HIS A 874 51.74 53.63 7.55
CA HIS A 874 53.12 54.04 7.76
C HIS A 874 54.03 53.56 6.62
N HIS A 875 55.19 54.21 6.46
CA HIS A 875 56.21 53.80 5.49
C HIS A 875 57.26 52.81 6.06
N HIS A 876 57.11 52.38 7.32
CA HIS A 876 57.96 51.34 7.90
C HIS A 876 57.71 49.97 7.25
N LEU A 877 58.79 49.24 6.97
CA LEU A 877 58.79 47.94 6.29
C LEU A 877 59.41 46.87 7.19
N ILE A 878 58.73 45.73 7.36
CA ILE A 878 59.13 44.66 8.28
C ILE A 878 59.69 43.46 7.48
N PRO A 879 60.94 43.00 7.70
CA PRO A 879 61.49 41.86 6.97
C PRO A 879 60.71 40.55 7.22
N ASN A 880 60.23 39.90 6.17
CA ASN A 880 59.47 38.65 6.25
C ASN A 880 60.41 37.44 6.20
N HIS A 881 61.13 37.21 7.31
CA HIS A 881 62.08 36.10 7.44
C HIS A 881 61.44 34.72 7.23
N ALA A 882 60.18 34.53 7.66
CA ALA A 882 59.47 33.25 7.49
C ALA A 882 59.24 32.90 6.02
N LEU A 883 58.76 33.86 5.22
CA LEU A 883 58.58 33.65 3.78
C LEU A 883 59.93 33.47 3.07
N ARG A 884 60.97 34.22 3.49
CA ARG A 884 62.32 34.09 2.93
C ARG A 884 62.90 32.67 3.13
N SER A 885 62.68 32.05 4.29
CA SER A 885 63.07 30.65 4.54
C SER A 885 62.26 29.67 3.69
N ALA A 886 60.93 29.84 3.62
CA ALA A 886 60.05 28.97 2.82
C ALA A 886 60.42 28.97 1.32
N ILE A 887 60.78 30.13 0.77
CA ILE A 887 61.31 30.27 -0.60
C ILE A 887 62.60 29.45 -0.74
N GLN A 888 63.56 29.64 0.15
CA GLN A 888 64.85 28.94 0.09
C GLN A 888 64.70 27.42 0.17
N ASP A 889 63.85 26.92 1.07
CA ASP A 889 63.66 25.47 1.25
C ASP A 889 62.91 24.83 0.08
N HIS A 890 61.96 25.54 -0.54
CA HIS A 890 61.31 25.09 -1.77
C HIS A 890 62.32 24.87 -2.91
N PHE A 891 63.22 25.83 -3.16
CA PHE A 891 64.22 25.68 -4.22
C PHE A 891 65.30 24.63 -3.89
N LYS A 892 65.66 24.43 -2.60
CA LYS A 892 66.50 23.28 -2.18
C LYS A 892 65.83 21.95 -2.51
N GLN A 893 64.53 21.81 -2.22
CA GLN A 893 63.77 20.57 -2.49
C GLN A 893 63.68 20.28 -3.99
N GLN A 894 63.46 21.30 -4.84
CA GLN A 894 63.50 21.12 -6.30
C GLN A 894 64.87 20.63 -6.79
N GLN A 895 65.97 21.21 -6.29
CA GLN A 895 67.33 20.79 -6.67
C GLN A 895 67.70 19.37 -6.20
N GLN A 896 67.08 18.87 -5.12
CA GLN A 896 67.25 17.49 -4.68
C GLN A 896 66.50 16.50 -5.59
N HIS A 897 65.28 16.82 -6.02
CA HIS A 897 64.49 15.96 -6.91
C HIS A 897 65.09 15.84 -8.32
N GLN A 898 65.89 16.81 -8.77
CA GLN A 898 66.62 16.74 -10.04
C GLN A 898 67.90 15.88 -10.00
N LYS A 899 68.27 15.28 -8.85
CA LYS A 899 69.54 14.56 -8.66
C LYS A 899 69.41 13.05 -8.42
N GLN A 900 68.22 12.48 -8.53
CA GLN A 900 68.03 11.03 -8.56
C GLN A 900 68.09 10.54 -10.02
N PRO A 901 69.01 9.62 -10.39
CA PRO A 901 68.94 8.93 -11.67
C PRO A 901 67.74 7.97 -11.68
N LEU A 902 67.22 7.72 -12.89
CA LEU A 902 66.12 6.79 -13.20
C LEU A 902 66.53 5.32 -13.03
#